data_AF-A0A9E3CG58-F1
#
_entry.id   AF-A0A9E3CG58-F1
#
_cell.length_a   1.000
_cell.length_b   1.000
_cell.length_c   1.000
_cell.angle_alpha   90.00
_cell.angle_beta   90.00
_cell.angle_gamma   90.00
#
_symmetry.space_group_name_H-M   'P 1'
#
loop_
_entity.id
_entity.type
_entity.pdbx_description
1 polymer ?
#
loop_
_entity_poly.entity_id
_entity_poly.type
_entity_poly.pdbx_seq_one_letter_code
_entity_poly.pdbx_strand_id
1 'polypeptide(L)'
;MKVTALIVGSSLLGPLRRAEEEINRRHAAGLSVCAYNLGAPLEEAEWESVGRDLSESKVVFVIHVTDGENATRLMRLLREKGEGGRTVVVINCMPELMRQTRMGSLSFGAKGEGERGEGRARRLLKSVGSWMGEQARARRKGGSHNQYLKLVERMPALLRFVPNAGRLRDLKRYLQLFCYFLQPTPQNVTSMLLYALKHYGGDPRLSNVRVPQPESVPAVGVYHPDAANIFGSSEAYRRWHDARARKGGTQTLEPSKTVGLLLMRTNVVSGTRRHYDALVRAVEREGLAALPVISTFMDNRDACTQFFAEEGKARVSQIVSLTGFSFVGGPAMNDSEAAVEFLKGLNVPLRSAVSLDVQTIEAWRDSHTGLNPVQAGMQVAIPEIDGATEPFVYGGMPAEGVEPAALEERCTRIARRLRRWNRLQTEERRALKVALVLFCFPPNKGNIGTAADLDVFPSLREILSKLRADGYDVEVPADADALRERVLGGNSESFGAVANVAYRMNVEEYLRLCPYAADVEKEWGAAPGRINTFGRDLLIQGVRLGNAFVAVQPTFGYEGDPMRLLMSRGGAPHHGFAALYTYLEKVFEADAVVHVGTHGSLEFMPGKQVGLSGECWPDRLIGELPHVYLYSVNNPSEGSIARRRSYAGLVSYLTPPVEDAGLYRELASLKELLSAYRQSSDARERERLYSAIEEKAGAVHL
;
A
#
# COMPACT_ATOMS: atom_id res chain seq x y z
N MET A 1 13.99 18.72 -34.31
CA MET A 1 13.32 17.41 -34.51
C MET A 1 12.37 17.17 -33.36
N LYS A 2 11.21 16.54 -33.59
CA LYS A 2 10.25 16.26 -32.51
C LYS A 2 9.94 14.78 -32.39
N VAL A 3 9.91 14.29 -31.15
CA VAL A 3 9.54 12.93 -30.76
C VAL A 3 8.39 13.00 -29.77
N THR A 4 7.34 12.22 -29.99
CA THR A 4 6.25 12.08 -29.02
C THR A 4 6.31 10.70 -28.39
N ALA A 5 6.25 10.63 -27.06
CA ALA A 5 6.19 9.38 -26.31
C ALA A 5 4.92 9.32 -25.46
N LEU A 6 4.04 8.38 -25.79
CA LEU A 6 2.79 8.13 -25.09
C LEU A 6 2.98 6.87 -24.25
N ILE A 7 3.06 7.02 -22.93
CA ILE A 7 3.51 5.96 -22.04
C ILE A 7 2.50 5.75 -20.90
N VAL A 8 2.38 4.53 -20.39
CA VAL A 8 1.70 4.28 -19.11
C VAL A 8 2.76 4.06 -18.03
N GLY A 9 2.71 4.87 -16.98
CA GLY A 9 3.64 4.83 -15.86
C GLY A 9 4.68 5.96 -15.89
N SER A 10 5.26 6.24 -14.73
CA SER A 10 6.13 7.40 -14.50
C SER A 10 7.62 7.16 -14.77
N SER A 11 8.05 5.89 -14.85
CA SER A 11 9.47 5.52 -14.84
C SER A 11 10.27 6.02 -16.05
N LEU A 12 9.62 6.37 -17.16
CA LEU A 12 10.29 6.86 -18.37
C LEU A 12 10.27 8.37 -18.56
N LEU A 13 9.45 9.13 -17.82
CA LEU A 13 9.33 10.59 -18.01
C LEU A 13 10.68 11.29 -17.79
N GLY A 14 11.29 11.11 -16.61
CA GLY A 14 12.59 11.66 -16.27
C GLY A 14 13.72 11.21 -17.21
N PRO A 15 13.87 9.90 -17.49
CA PRO A 15 14.86 9.42 -18.45
C PRO A 15 14.73 10.00 -19.86
N LEU A 16 13.51 10.17 -20.37
CA LEU A 16 13.27 10.76 -21.70
C LEU A 16 13.72 12.22 -21.75
N ARG A 17 13.41 13.00 -20.70
CA ARG A 17 13.87 14.39 -20.58
C ARG A 17 15.40 14.49 -20.51
N ARG A 18 16.05 13.65 -19.69
CA ARG A 18 17.52 13.58 -19.61
C ARG A 18 18.15 13.17 -20.95
N ALA A 19 17.53 12.23 -21.66
CA ALA A 19 17.98 11.80 -22.97
C ALA A 19 17.88 12.92 -24.02
N GLU A 20 16.82 13.73 -23.98
CA GLU A 20 16.68 14.92 -24.82
C GLU A 20 17.85 15.89 -24.59
N GLU A 21 18.09 16.27 -23.33
CA GLU A 21 19.17 17.17 -22.92
C GLU A 21 20.54 16.63 -23.36
N GLU A 22 20.81 15.33 -23.16
CA GLU A 22 22.06 14.68 -23.53
C GLU A 22 22.29 14.68 -25.05
N ILE A 23 21.28 14.31 -25.83
CA ILE A 23 21.36 14.25 -27.29
C ILE A 23 21.56 15.65 -27.87
N ASN A 24 20.85 16.65 -27.35
CA ASN A 24 21.02 18.03 -27.75
C ASN A 24 22.41 18.55 -27.41
N ARG A 25 22.91 18.27 -26.21
CA ARG A 25 24.25 18.67 -25.79
C ARG A 25 25.36 18.03 -26.63
N ARG A 26 25.25 16.74 -26.96
CA ARG A 26 26.29 16.01 -27.71
C ARG A 26 26.24 16.22 -29.22
N HIS A 27 25.06 16.44 -29.79
CA HIS A 27 24.85 16.38 -31.24
C HIS A 27 24.22 17.64 -31.83
N ALA A 28 23.91 18.66 -31.02
CA ALA A 28 23.24 19.89 -31.43
C ALA A 28 21.94 19.63 -32.24
N ALA A 29 21.24 18.55 -31.90
CA ALA A 29 20.17 17.98 -32.71
C ALA A 29 18.89 18.83 -32.75
N GLY A 30 18.71 19.78 -31.81
CA GLY A 30 17.46 20.53 -31.65
C GLY A 30 16.26 19.60 -31.47
N LEU A 31 16.47 18.50 -30.75
CA LEU A 31 15.46 17.51 -30.37
C LEU A 31 14.53 18.10 -29.31
N SER A 32 13.23 17.90 -29.48
CA SER A 32 12.20 18.13 -28.47
C SER A 32 11.46 16.82 -28.24
N VAL A 33 11.37 16.37 -26.99
CA VAL A 33 10.67 15.13 -26.60
C VAL A 33 9.43 15.49 -25.80
N CYS A 34 8.26 15.23 -26.38
CA CYS A 34 6.97 15.42 -25.72
C CYS A 34 6.51 14.09 -25.14
N ALA A 35 6.58 13.93 -23.82
CA ALA A 35 6.19 12.71 -23.12
C ALA A 35 4.89 12.90 -22.35
N TYR A 36 3.94 11.99 -22.55
CA TYR A 36 2.61 12.02 -21.94
C TYR A 36 2.36 10.72 -21.17
N ASN A 37 1.99 10.83 -19.89
CA ASN A 37 1.64 9.69 -19.04
C ASN A 37 0.13 9.42 -19.10
N LEU A 38 -0.24 8.32 -19.75
CA LEU A 38 -1.61 7.84 -19.91
C LEU A 38 -2.08 6.95 -18.76
N GLY A 39 -1.30 6.86 -17.67
CA GLY A 39 -1.70 6.16 -16.44
C GLY A 39 -2.78 6.90 -15.64
N ALA A 40 -2.95 8.19 -15.88
CA ALA A 40 -4.06 8.99 -15.37
C ALA A 40 -4.92 9.50 -16.54
N PRO A 41 -6.22 9.79 -16.33
CA PRO A 41 -7.05 10.40 -17.35
C PRO A 41 -6.46 11.75 -17.76
N LEU A 42 -6.28 11.96 -19.06
CA LEU A 42 -5.92 13.26 -19.61
C LEU A 42 -7.17 14.11 -19.86
N GLU A 43 -7.07 15.40 -19.59
CA GLU A 43 -8.09 16.39 -19.94
C GLU A 43 -8.16 16.60 -21.47
N GLU A 44 -9.26 17.17 -21.96
CA GLU A 44 -9.42 17.41 -23.41
C GLU A 44 -8.34 18.37 -23.96
N ALA A 45 -7.92 19.37 -23.18
CA ALA A 45 -6.83 20.27 -23.57
C ALA A 45 -5.47 19.54 -23.71
N GLU A 46 -5.24 18.53 -22.87
CA GLU A 46 -4.05 17.69 -22.97
C GLU A 46 -4.14 16.77 -24.20
N TRP A 47 -5.32 16.21 -24.49
CA TRP A 47 -5.54 15.44 -25.71
C TRP A 47 -5.37 16.26 -26.99
N GLU A 48 -5.75 17.54 -26.99
CA GLU A 48 -5.47 18.46 -28.09
C GLU A 48 -3.97 18.67 -28.27
N SER A 49 -3.24 18.82 -27.17
CA SER A 49 -1.77 18.95 -27.17
C SER A 49 -1.10 17.68 -27.71
N VAL A 50 -1.58 16.50 -27.30
CA VAL A 50 -1.16 15.21 -27.88
C VAL A 50 -1.39 15.20 -29.39
N GLY A 51 -2.57 15.62 -29.85
CA GLY A 51 -2.90 15.69 -31.28
C GLY A 51 -1.97 16.61 -32.08
N ARG A 52 -1.63 17.78 -31.52
CA ARG A 52 -0.67 18.73 -32.10
C ARG A 52 0.72 18.13 -32.20
N ASP A 53 1.23 17.58 -31.11
CA ASP A 53 2.57 17.00 -31.06
C ASP A 53 2.73 15.78 -31.97
N LEU A 54 1.69 14.94 -32.07
CA LEU A 54 1.67 13.82 -33.01
C LEU A 54 1.78 14.30 -34.47
N SER A 55 1.20 15.45 -34.81
CA SER A 55 1.28 16.01 -36.16
C SER A 55 2.67 16.54 -36.50
N GLU A 56 3.42 17.02 -35.52
CA GLU A 56 4.76 17.59 -35.71
C GLU A 56 5.90 16.56 -35.56
N SER A 57 5.61 15.43 -34.91
CA SER A 57 6.60 14.39 -34.61
C SER A 57 6.96 13.53 -35.82
N LYS A 58 8.27 13.25 -35.95
CA LYS A 58 8.81 12.30 -36.94
C LYS A 58 8.83 10.86 -36.42
N VAL A 59 9.06 10.71 -35.12
CA VAL A 59 9.04 9.43 -34.42
C VAL A 59 8.03 9.52 -33.28
N VAL A 60 7.16 8.53 -33.19
CA VAL A 60 6.16 8.39 -32.13
C VAL A 60 6.37 7.05 -31.44
N PHE A 61 6.48 7.07 -30.11
CA PHE A 61 6.47 5.89 -29.26
C PHE A 61 5.11 5.77 -28.57
N VAL A 62 4.52 4.57 -28.59
CA VAL A 62 3.33 4.24 -27.81
C VAL A 62 3.66 3.01 -26.97
N ILE A 63 3.64 3.15 -25.65
CA ILE A 63 4.21 2.18 -24.73
C ILE A 63 3.22 1.85 -23.60
N HIS A 64 3.00 0.56 -23.35
CA HIS A 64 2.22 0.06 -22.21
C HIS A 64 0.73 0.47 -22.15
N VAL A 65 0.16 1.02 -23.22
CA VAL A 65 -1.27 1.32 -23.28
C VAL A 65 -2.07 0.03 -23.43
N THR A 66 -2.75 -0.35 -22.36
CA THR A 66 -3.53 -1.60 -22.27
C THR A 66 -5.01 -1.39 -21.99
N ASP A 67 -5.44 -0.18 -21.67
CA ASP A 67 -6.85 0.16 -21.49
C ASP A 67 -7.53 0.50 -22.83
N GLY A 68 -8.83 0.21 -22.92
CA GLY A 68 -9.60 0.37 -24.16
C GLY A 68 -9.88 1.82 -24.53
N GLU A 69 -9.99 2.71 -23.54
CA GLU A 69 -10.36 4.11 -23.76
C GLU A 69 -9.23 4.90 -24.41
N ASN A 70 -8.06 4.93 -23.77
CA ASN A 70 -6.85 5.57 -24.30
C ASN A 70 -6.49 4.95 -25.64
N ALA A 71 -6.57 3.62 -25.77
CA ALA A 71 -6.26 2.95 -27.02
C ALA A 71 -7.18 3.37 -28.17
N THR A 72 -8.47 3.53 -27.91
CA THR A 72 -9.44 3.95 -28.93
C THR A 72 -9.15 5.38 -29.40
N ARG A 73 -8.95 6.32 -28.46
CA ARG A 73 -8.60 7.71 -28.77
C ARG A 73 -7.28 7.80 -29.53
N LEU A 74 -6.25 7.08 -29.09
CA LEU A 74 -4.95 7.05 -29.75
C LEU A 74 -5.02 6.48 -31.16
N MET A 75 -5.75 5.38 -31.38
CA MET A 75 -5.91 4.82 -32.72
C MET A 75 -6.62 5.81 -33.66
N ARG A 76 -7.57 6.60 -33.16
CA ARG A 76 -8.20 7.68 -33.93
C ARG A 76 -7.15 8.74 -34.31
N LEU A 77 -6.43 9.29 -33.33
CA LEU A 77 -5.42 10.33 -33.56
C LEU A 77 -4.28 9.86 -34.48
N LEU A 78 -3.79 8.63 -34.30
CA LEU A 78 -2.74 8.05 -35.15
C LEU A 78 -3.20 7.83 -36.60
N ARG A 79 -4.50 7.63 -36.84
CA ARG A 79 -5.06 7.56 -38.20
C ARG A 79 -5.21 8.96 -38.80
N GLU A 80 -5.91 9.85 -38.10
CA GLU A 80 -6.22 11.22 -38.58
C GLU A 80 -4.97 12.06 -38.79
N LYS A 81 -3.99 11.95 -37.89
CA LYS A 81 -2.73 12.69 -37.95
C LYS A 81 -1.60 11.82 -38.55
N GLY A 82 -1.92 10.73 -39.24
CA GLY A 82 -0.95 9.69 -39.66
C GLY A 82 -0.38 9.79 -41.07
N GLU A 83 -0.94 10.64 -41.95
CA GLU A 83 -0.71 10.57 -43.41
C GLU A 83 0.66 11.05 -43.92
N GLY A 84 1.65 11.32 -43.05
CA GLY A 84 2.89 12.03 -43.39
C GLY A 84 4.20 11.22 -43.39
N GLY A 85 4.19 9.88 -43.54
CA GLY A 85 5.43 9.08 -43.54
C GLY A 85 6.16 9.01 -42.19
N ARG A 86 5.42 9.15 -41.08
CA ARG A 86 5.91 9.12 -39.69
C ARG A 86 6.27 7.70 -39.26
N THR A 87 7.25 7.57 -38.37
CA THR A 87 7.61 6.28 -37.74
C THR A 87 6.86 6.13 -36.44
N VAL A 88 6.03 5.09 -36.32
CA VAL A 88 5.25 4.76 -35.12
C VAL A 88 5.74 3.44 -34.55
N VAL A 89 6.27 3.49 -33.33
CA VAL A 89 6.83 2.35 -32.60
C VAL A 89 5.91 2.03 -31.44
N VAL A 90 5.17 0.92 -31.53
CA VAL A 90 4.25 0.50 -30.47
C VAL A 90 4.87 -0.66 -29.70
N ILE A 91 4.96 -0.54 -28.37
CA ILE A 91 5.64 -1.50 -27.51
C ILE A 91 4.73 -1.90 -26.35
N ASN A 92 4.53 -3.22 -26.17
CA ASN A 92 3.81 -3.80 -25.04
C ASN A 92 2.40 -3.20 -24.78
N CYS A 93 1.68 -2.87 -25.84
CA CYS A 93 0.31 -2.38 -25.81
C CYS A 93 -0.68 -3.49 -26.18
N MET A 94 -1.99 -3.19 -26.11
CA MET A 94 -3.02 -4.12 -26.59
C MET A 94 -2.87 -4.45 -28.09
N PRO A 95 -3.32 -5.64 -28.56
CA PRO A 95 -3.10 -6.11 -29.93
C PRO A 95 -3.52 -5.10 -31.02
N GLU A 96 -4.62 -4.38 -30.79
CA GLU A 96 -5.19 -3.35 -31.66
C GLU A 96 -4.19 -2.21 -31.91
N LEU A 97 -3.55 -1.72 -30.85
CA LEU A 97 -2.51 -0.72 -30.92
C LEU A 97 -1.23 -1.28 -31.50
N MET A 98 -0.84 -2.51 -31.16
CA MET A 98 0.39 -3.13 -31.72
C MET A 98 0.35 -3.16 -33.26
N ARG A 99 -0.83 -3.36 -33.86
CA ARG A 99 -1.04 -3.30 -35.32
C ARG A 99 -0.73 -1.93 -35.94
N GLN A 100 -0.68 -0.86 -35.15
CA GLN A 100 -0.32 0.49 -35.61
C GLN A 100 1.18 0.72 -35.78
N THR A 101 2.04 -0.26 -35.45
CA THR A 101 3.49 -0.15 -35.67
C THR A 101 3.83 0.02 -37.15
N ARG A 102 4.56 1.09 -37.47
CA ARG A 102 5.02 1.47 -38.81
C ARG A 102 6.44 2.01 -38.74
N MET A 103 7.42 1.32 -39.33
CA MET A 103 8.83 1.71 -39.32
C MET A 103 9.48 1.45 -40.68
N GLY A 104 9.69 2.49 -41.49
CA GLY A 104 10.22 2.32 -42.84
C GLY A 104 9.34 1.37 -43.67
N SER A 105 9.91 0.23 -44.08
CA SER A 105 9.19 -0.82 -44.83
C SER A 105 8.40 -1.79 -43.93
N LEU A 106 8.52 -1.69 -42.61
CA LEU A 106 7.81 -2.54 -41.66
C LEU A 106 6.43 -1.95 -41.33
N SER A 107 5.38 -2.74 -41.57
CA SER A 107 4.02 -2.49 -41.08
C SER A 107 3.45 -3.77 -40.49
N PHE A 108 2.84 -3.70 -39.31
CA PHE A 108 2.15 -4.83 -38.68
C PHE A 108 0.66 -4.92 -39.07
N GLY A 109 0.07 -3.83 -39.57
CA GLY A 109 -1.35 -3.75 -39.95
C GLY A 109 -1.66 -4.11 -41.40
N ALA A 110 -0.66 -4.20 -42.29
CA ALA A 110 -0.89 -4.52 -43.70
C ALA A 110 -1.39 -5.97 -43.88
N LYS A 111 -2.68 -6.13 -44.24
CA LYS A 111 -3.19 -7.39 -44.81
C LYS A 111 -2.50 -7.59 -46.16
N GLY A 112 -1.87 -8.75 -46.32
CA GLY A 112 -1.01 -9.01 -47.47
C GLY A 112 -1.76 -8.98 -48.79
N GLU A 113 -1.32 -8.11 -49.68
CA GLU A 113 -1.48 -8.27 -51.12
C GLU A 113 -0.09 -8.47 -51.73
N GLY A 114 0.03 -9.57 -52.47
CA GLY A 114 1.09 -9.88 -53.45
C GLY A 114 2.54 -9.64 -53.06
N GLU A 115 3.26 -10.71 -52.65
CA GLU A 115 4.64 -10.92 -53.13
C GLU A 115 5.11 -12.35 -52.83
N ARG A 116 5.39 -13.10 -53.90
CA ARG A 116 5.98 -14.44 -53.87
C ARG A 116 7.46 -14.31 -53.53
N GLY A 117 7.80 -14.30 -52.25
CA GLY A 117 9.19 -14.35 -51.78
C GLY A 117 9.29 -14.46 -50.25
N GLU A 118 10.14 -15.36 -49.77
CA GLU A 118 10.56 -15.50 -48.36
C GLU A 118 9.58 -16.13 -47.34
N GLY A 119 9.38 -17.45 -47.46
CA GLY A 119 8.75 -18.28 -46.43
C GLY A 119 9.43 -18.25 -45.04
N ARG A 120 10.69 -17.77 -44.95
CA ARG A 120 11.43 -17.60 -43.69
C ARG A 120 11.04 -16.29 -42.98
N ALA A 121 10.85 -15.20 -43.72
CA ALA A 121 10.38 -13.92 -43.19
C ALA A 121 8.95 -14.03 -42.65
N ARG A 122 8.06 -14.74 -43.37
CA ARG A 122 6.69 -15.01 -42.91
C ARG A 122 6.64 -15.92 -41.68
N ARG A 123 7.57 -16.89 -41.56
CA ARG A 123 7.74 -17.72 -40.34
C ARG A 123 8.26 -16.92 -39.16
N LEU A 124 9.25 -16.04 -39.35
CA LEU A 124 9.78 -15.15 -38.30
C LEU A 124 8.75 -14.10 -37.85
N LEU A 125 7.98 -13.52 -38.78
CA LEU A 125 6.89 -12.60 -38.44
C LEU A 125 5.72 -13.33 -37.76
N LYS A 126 5.39 -14.57 -38.18
CA LYS A 126 4.43 -15.42 -37.45
C LYS A 126 4.97 -15.86 -36.10
N SER A 127 6.26 -16.14 -35.95
CA SER A 127 6.85 -16.55 -34.67
C SER A 127 6.97 -15.37 -33.71
N VAL A 128 7.28 -14.17 -34.20
CA VAL A 128 7.23 -12.92 -33.41
C VAL A 128 5.78 -12.59 -33.07
N GLY A 129 4.82 -12.73 -34.00
CA GLY A 129 3.38 -12.56 -33.71
C GLY A 129 2.84 -13.62 -32.75
N SER A 130 3.30 -14.86 -32.84
CA SER A 130 3.02 -15.96 -31.90
C SER A 130 3.63 -15.68 -30.53
N TRP A 131 4.86 -15.18 -30.49
CA TRP A 131 5.58 -14.79 -29.27
C TRP A 131 4.92 -13.56 -28.61
N MET A 132 4.41 -12.60 -29.38
CA MET A 132 3.58 -11.48 -28.88
C MET A 132 2.19 -11.97 -28.44
N GLY A 133 1.64 -12.99 -29.08
CA GLY A 133 0.42 -13.68 -28.64
C GLY A 133 0.64 -14.48 -27.34
N GLU A 134 1.81 -15.09 -27.18
CA GLU A 134 2.27 -15.73 -25.95
C GLU A 134 2.56 -14.70 -24.86
N GLN A 135 3.04 -13.50 -25.18
CA GLN A 135 3.17 -12.38 -24.24
C GLN A 135 1.82 -11.99 -23.62
N ALA A 136 0.74 -12.01 -24.40
CA ALA A 136 -0.62 -11.82 -23.91
C ALA A 136 -1.15 -13.03 -23.11
N ARG A 137 -0.71 -14.26 -23.42
CA ARG A 137 -1.14 -15.50 -22.73
C ARG A 137 -0.32 -15.84 -21.47
N ALA A 138 0.96 -15.52 -21.42
CA ALA A 138 1.85 -15.71 -20.28
C ALA A 138 1.44 -14.78 -19.12
N ARG A 139 0.94 -13.58 -19.43
CA ARG A 139 0.22 -12.72 -18.49
C ARG A 139 -1.07 -13.36 -17.95
N ARG A 140 -1.75 -14.21 -18.73
CA ARG A 140 -2.95 -14.96 -18.32
C ARG A 140 -2.65 -16.25 -17.53
N LYS A 141 -1.41 -16.77 -17.56
CA LYS A 141 -1.04 -18.07 -16.99
C LYS A 141 0.10 -18.03 -15.95
N GLY A 142 0.46 -16.86 -15.42
CA GLY A 142 1.40 -16.76 -14.30
C GLY A 142 2.83 -17.26 -14.56
N GLY A 143 3.31 -17.22 -15.81
CA GLY A 143 4.68 -17.63 -16.13
C GLY A 143 5.75 -16.71 -15.50
N SER A 144 6.86 -17.29 -15.02
CA SER A 144 7.95 -16.56 -14.33
C SER A 144 8.54 -15.45 -15.21
N HIS A 145 8.34 -14.19 -14.82
CA HIS A 145 8.89 -12.98 -15.48
C HIS A 145 10.42 -13.01 -15.58
N ASN A 146 11.09 -13.77 -14.71
CA ASN A 146 12.53 -13.98 -14.71
C ASN A 146 13.01 -14.73 -15.97
N GLN A 147 12.29 -15.77 -16.42
CA GLN A 147 12.61 -16.47 -17.67
C GLN A 147 12.48 -15.56 -18.90
N TYR A 148 11.50 -14.66 -18.87
CA TYR A 148 11.32 -13.65 -19.92
C TYR A 148 12.51 -12.69 -19.99
N LEU A 149 12.97 -12.13 -18.86
CA LEU A 149 14.13 -11.23 -18.86
C LEU A 149 15.41 -11.95 -19.32
N LYS A 150 15.62 -13.22 -18.94
CA LYS A 150 16.75 -14.04 -19.44
C LYS A 150 16.71 -14.24 -20.96
N LEU A 151 15.52 -14.37 -21.55
CA LEU A 151 15.35 -14.45 -23.00
C LEU A 151 15.73 -13.12 -23.67
N VAL A 152 15.33 -12.00 -23.06
CA VAL A 152 15.62 -10.65 -23.54
C VAL A 152 17.12 -10.36 -23.53
N GLU A 153 17.85 -10.82 -22.51
CA GLU A 153 19.32 -10.69 -22.46
C GLU A 153 20.02 -11.38 -23.65
N ARG A 154 19.45 -12.48 -24.16
CA ARG A 154 20.00 -13.23 -25.30
C ARG A 154 19.57 -12.65 -26.66
N MET A 155 18.53 -11.82 -26.67
CA MET A 155 17.94 -11.30 -27.91
C MET A 155 18.90 -10.45 -28.75
N PRO A 156 19.70 -9.51 -28.20
CA PRO A 156 20.70 -8.76 -28.99
C PRO A 156 21.70 -9.63 -29.74
N ALA A 157 22.11 -10.78 -29.17
CA ALA A 157 23.01 -11.72 -29.82
C ALA A 157 22.33 -12.43 -30.99
N LEU A 158 21.06 -12.82 -30.83
CA LEU A 158 20.25 -13.46 -31.87
C LEU A 158 19.95 -12.52 -33.04
N LEU A 159 19.81 -11.21 -32.80
CA LEU A 159 19.57 -10.21 -33.85
C LEU A 159 20.70 -10.10 -34.87
N ARG A 160 21.91 -10.56 -34.55
CA ARG A 160 23.05 -10.58 -35.50
C ARG A 160 22.78 -11.45 -36.73
N PHE A 161 21.94 -12.48 -36.58
CA PHE A 161 21.60 -13.41 -37.65
C PHE A 161 20.41 -12.95 -38.50
N VAL A 162 19.76 -11.83 -38.17
CA VAL A 162 18.66 -11.27 -38.95
C VAL A 162 19.25 -10.48 -40.14
N PRO A 163 18.81 -10.74 -41.39
CA PRO A 163 19.29 -10.06 -42.59
C PRO A 163 19.13 -8.53 -42.53
N ASN A 164 20.06 -7.80 -43.16
CA ASN A 164 20.10 -6.33 -43.16
C ASN A 164 19.37 -5.69 -44.37
N ALA A 165 18.46 -6.40 -45.04
CA ALA A 165 17.75 -5.92 -46.23
C ALA A 165 16.23 -5.81 -46.00
N GLY A 166 15.60 -4.85 -46.70
CA GLY A 166 14.15 -4.65 -46.77
C GLY A 166 13.44 -4.66 -45.41
N ARG A 167 12.30 -5.35 -45.34
CA ARG A 167 11.44 -5.46 -44.14
C ARG A 167 12.14 -6.13 -42.96
N LEU A 168 13.07 -7.06 -43.19
CA LEU A 168 13.81 -7.77 -42.14
C LEU A 168 14.79 -6.83 -41.40
N ARG A 169 15.38 -5.87 -42.11
CA ARG A 169 16.21 -4.80 -41.51
C ARG A 169 15.41 -3.97 -40.52
N ASP A 170 14.21 -3.54 -40.90
CA ASP A 170 13.35 -2.71 -40.06
C ASP A 170 12.75 -3.52 -38.89
N LEU A 171 12.47 -4.82 -39.08
CA LEU A 171 12.12 -5.74 -37.98
C LEU A 171 13.26 -5.89 -36.96
N LYS A 172 14.50 -6.05 -37.43
CA LYS A 172 15.69 -6.08 -36.56
C LYS A 172 15.83 -4.80 -35.75
N ARG A 173 15.61 -3.64 -36.38
CA ARG A 173 15.64 -2.33 -35.72
C ARG A 173 14.54 -2.19 -34.67
N TYR A 174 13.31 -2.64 -34.98
CA TYR A 174 12.22 -2.67 -34.02
C TYR A 174 12.58 -3.53 -32.80
N LEU A 175 13.11 -4.73 -33.00
CA LEU A 175 13.53 -5.61 -31.89
C LEU A 175 14.69 -5.00 -31.09
N GLN A 176 15.59 -4.25 -31.73
CA GLN A 176 16.63 -3.51 -31.03
C GLN A 176 16.07 -2.39 -30.14
N LEU A 177 15.10 -1.60 -30.64
CA LEU A 177 14.39 -0.60 -29.84
C LEU A 177 13.68 -1.26 -28.66
N PHE A 178 13.08 -2.43 -28.90
CA PHE A 178 12.44 -3.22 -27.87
C PHE A 178 13.43 -3.71 -26.80
N CYS A 179 14.66 -4.12 -27.18
CA CYS A 179 15.72 -4.44 -26.22
C CYS A 179 16.10 -3.26 -25.32
N TYR A 180 16.29 -2.06 -25.89
CA TYR A 180 16.59 -0.87 -25.08
C TYR A 180 15.45 -0.56 -24.10
N PHE A 181 14.20 -0.69 -24.56
CA PHE A 181 13.04 -0.42 -23.72
C PHE A 181 12.90 -1.38 -22.54
N LEU A 182 13.15 -2.68 -22.74
CA LEU A 182 13.00 -3.68 -21.69
C LEU A 182 14.02 -3.54 -20.54
N GLN A 183 15.12 -2.86 -20.81
CA GLN A 183 16.16 -2.53 -19.85
C GLN A 183 16.28 -1.01 -19.80
N PRO A 184 15.33 -0.26 -19.21
CA PRO A 184 15.23 1.19 -19.42
C PRO A 184 16.26 2.00 -18.62
N THR A 185 17.54 1.62 -18.65
CA THR A 185 18.63 2.42 -18.06
C THR A 185 18.69 3.80 -18.70
N PRO A 186 19.18 4.84 -18.02
CA PRO A 186 19.35 6.17 -18.62
C PRO A 186 20.11 6.12 -19.96
N GLN A 187 21.13 5.27 -20.05
CA GLN A 187 21.88 5.05 -21.29
C GLN A 187 21.05 4.34 -22.35
N ASN A 188 20.28 3.31 -21.99
CA ASN A 188 19.43 2.60 -22.94
C ASN A 188 18.27 3.47 -23.47
N VAL A 189 17.65 4.32 -22.64
CA VAL A 189 16.64 5.27 -23.10
C VAL A 189 17.25 6.30 -24.07
N THR A 190 18.44 6.81 -23.76
CA THR A 190 19.19 7.70 -24.66
C THR A 190 19.52 6.99 -25.98
N SER A 191 20.04 5.76 -25.91
CA SER A 191 20.33 4.93 -27.07
C SER A 191 19.07 4.60 -27.87
N MET A 192 17.92 4.39 -27.23
CA MET A 192 16.64 4.13 -27.90
C MET A 192 16.22 5.32 -28.77
N LEU A 193 16.21 6.53 -28.19
CA LEU A 193 15.87 7.75 -28.94
C LEU A 193 16.87 8.00 -30.06
N LEU A 194 18.17 7.93 -29.76
CA LEU A 194 19.22 8.15 -30.74
C LEU A 194 19.19 7.11 -31.88
N TYR A 195 18.88 5.85 -31.58
CA TYR A 195 18.74 4.78 -32.58
C TYR A 195 17.54 5.02 -33.50
N ALA A 196 16.41 5.43 -32.94
CA ALA A 196 15.24 5.76 -33.74
C ALA A 196 15.49 7.00 -34.62
N LEU A 197 16.09 8.06 -34.07
CA LEU A 197 16.40 9.28 -34.82
C LEU A 197 17.47 9.06 -35.89
N LYS A 198 18.50 8.25 -35.62
CA LYS A 198 19.52 7.88 -36.60
C LYS A 198 18.92 7.22 -37.84
N HIS A 199 17.90 6.38 -37.68
CA HIS A 199 17.34 5.60 -38.78
C HIS A 199 16.08 6.20 -39.40
N TYR A 200 15.34 7.01 -38.64
CA TYR A 200 14.02 7.50 -39.03
C TYR A 200 13.79 8.99 -38.77
N GLY A 201 14.74 9.69 -38.14
CA GLY A 201 14.64 11.12 -37.83
C GLY A 201 14.94 12.05 -39.00
N GLY A 202 15.72 11.58 -39.99
CA GLY A 202 16.02 12.32 -41.22
C GLY A 202 17.08 13.43 -41.08
N ASP A 203 17.71 13.57 -39.93
CA ASP A 203 18.78 14.56 -39.70
C ASP A 203 20.16 13.98 -40.06
N PRO A 204 20.88 14.54 -41.05
CA PRO A 204 22.20 14.07 -41.46
C PRO A 204 23.23 14.01 -40.34
N ARG A 205 23.10 14.87 -39.31
CA ARG A 205 24.01 14.92 -38.16
C ARG A 205 23.96 13.65 -37.32
N LEU A 206 22.83 12.93 -37.34
CA LEU A 206 22.62 11.71 -36.56
C LEU A 206 22.88 10.42 -37.37
N SER A 207 22.94 10.50 -38.70
CA SER A 207 23.08 9.33 -39.59
C SER A 207 24.31 8.47 -39.32
N ASN A 208 25.41 9.08 -38.89
CA ASN A 208 26.69 8.40 -38.64
C ASN A 208 27.01 8.20 -37.16
N VAL A 209 26.11 8.59 -36.25
CA VAL A 209 26.37 8.49 -34.81
C VAL A 209 26.45 7.02 -34.38
N ARG A 210 27.44 6.69 -33.57
CA ARG A 210 27.56 5.36 -32.95
C ARG A 210 26.59 5.27 -31.77
N VAL A 211 25.65 4.34 -31.86
CA VAL A 211 24.71 4.05 -30.77
C VAL A 211 25.25 2.88 -29.94
N PRO A 212 25.46 3.05 -28.61
CA PRO A 212 25.88 1.97 -27.72
C PRO A 212 24.87 0.82 -27.70
N GLN A 213 25.34 -0.42 -27.53
CA GLN A 213 24.47 -1.60 -27.40
C GLN A 213 23.67 -1.56 -26.08
N PRO A 214 22.54 -2.27 -25.99
CA PRO A 214 21.72 -2.29 -24.78
C PRO A 214 22.50 -2.83 -23.59
N GLU A 215 22.52 -2.06 -22.51
CA GLU A 215 23.01 -2.51 -21.21
C GLU A 215 22.05 -3.55 -20.62
N SER A 216 22.60 -4.54 -19.92
CA SER A 216 21.80 -5.49 -19.15
C SER A 216 21.88 -5.19 -17.66
N VAL A 217 20.74 -5.32 -16.99
CA VAL A 217 20.63 -5.22 -15.54
C VAL A 217 19.98 -6.51 -15.01
N PRO A 218 20.42 -7.05 -13.87
CA PRO A 218 19.83 -8.25 -13.28
C PRO A 218 18.30 -8.16 -13.15
N ALA A 219 17.62 -9.32 -13.24
CA ALA A 219 16.18 -9.41 -13.01
C ALA A 219 15.81 -9.16 -11.54
N VAL A 220 16.67 -9.64 -10.63
CA VAL A 220 16.60 -9.45 -9.19
C VAL A 220 18.00 -9.07 -8.72
N GLY A 221 18.10 -8.17 -7.73
CA GLY A 221 19.37 -7.70 -7.20
C GLY A 221 19.18 -6.70 -6.08
N VAL A 222 20.27 -6.36 -5.40
CA VAL A 222 20.26 -5.37 -4.32
C VAL A 222 20.65 -4.00 -4.87
N TYR A 223 19.82 -3.01 -4.59
CA TYR A 223 20.05 -1.60 -4.88
C TYR A 223 20.46 -0.86 -3.61
N HIS A 224 21.31 0.16 -3.71
CA HIS A 224 21.51 1.12 -2.63
C HIS A 224 21.84 2.52 -3.21
N PRO A 225 21.32 3.63 -2.63
CA PRO A 225 21.57 4.99 -3.13
C PRO A 225 23.04 5.38 -3.25
N ASP A 226 23.86 4.94 -2.29
CA ASP A 226 25.30 5.22 -2.25
C ASP A 226 26.15 4.21 -3.08
N ALA A 227 25.53 3.21 -3.72
CA ALA A 227 26.23 2.25 -4.55
C ALA A 227 26.15 2.64 -6.04
N ALA A 228 27.27 2.49 -6.75
CA ALA A 228 27.33 2.81 -8.17
C ALA A 228 26.53 1.83 -9.05
N ASN A 229 26.45 0.55 -8.64
CA ASN A 229 25.85 -0.53 -9.40
C ASN A 229 24.91 -1.38 -8.54
N ILE A 230 23.99 -2.09 -9.19
CA ILE A 230 23.12 -3.08 -8.55
C ILE A 230 23.92 -4.37 -8.32
N PHE A 231 23.76 -4.97 -7.14
CA PHE A 231 24.45 -6.20 -6.76
C PHE A 231 23.61 -7.42 -7.15
N GLY A 232 24.17 -8.32 -7.96
CA GLY A 232 23.50 -9.56 -8.36
C GLY A 232 23.56 -10.69 -7.32
N SER A 233 24.37 -10.56 -6.26
CA SER A 233 24.50 -11.55 -5.20
C SER A 233 24.48 -10.92 -3.81
N SER A 234 23.96 -11.66 -2.83
CA SER A 234 23.85 -11.23 -1.44
C SER A 234 25.24 -11.04 -0.80
N GLU A 235 26.20 -11.88 -1.15
CA GLU A 235 27.59 -11.74 -0.70
C GLU A 235 28.25 -10.44 -1.16
N ALA A 236 28.07 -10.06 -2.43
CA ALA A 236 28.67 -8.85 -2.97
C ALA A 236 28.11 -7.61 -2.28
N TYR A 237 26.79 -7.58 -2.03
CA TYR A 237 26.16 -6.52 -1.26
C TYR A 237 26.68 -6.48 0.18
N ARG A 238 26.74 -7.63 0.87
CA ARG A 238 27.20 -7.71 2.26
C ARG A 238 28.62 -7.16 2.40
N ARG A 239 29.56 -7.56 1.53
CA ARG A 239 30.95 -7.05 1.57
C ARG A 239 31.02 -5.54 1.39
N TRP A 240 30.24 -4.99 0.46
CA TRP A 240 30.17 -3.54 0.24
C TRP A 240 29.54 -2.83 1.46
N HIS A 241 28.44 -3.37 1.98
CA HIS A 241 27.71 -2.79 3.11
C HIS A 241 28.54 -2.82 4.39
N ASP A 242 29.24 -3.91 4.70
CA ASP A 242 30.11 -4.01 5.87
C ASP A 242 31.30 -3.05 5.80
N ALA A 243 31.79 -2.75 4.59
CA ALA A 243 32.81 -1.72 4.39
C ALA A 243 32.26 -0.30 4.63
N ARG A 244 30.97 -0.07 4.34
CA ARG A 244 30.27 1.19 4.64
C ARG A 244 29.97 1.32 6.13
N ALA A 245 29.45 0.27 6.77
CA ALA A 245 29.17 0.25 8.21
C ALA A 245 30.43 0.55 9.05
N ARG A 246 31.59 0.00 8.66
CA ARG A 246 32.90 0.28 9.30
C ARG A 246 33.34 1.74 9.24
N LYS A 247 32.88 2.51 8.24
CA LYS A 247 33.23 3.94 8.09
C LYS A 247 32.30 4.86 8.89
N GLY A 248 31.32 4.30 9.60
CA GLY A 248 30.23 5.05 10.20
C GLY A 248 29.18 5.43 9.15
N GLY A 249 27.90 5.21 9.45
CA GLY A 249 26.80 5.63 8.58
C GLY A 249 25.62 4.66 8.44
N THR A 250 25.73 3.42 8.92
CA THR A 250 24.64 2.44 8.98
C THR A 250 24.97 1.31 9.95
N GLN A 251 23.98 0.49 10.31
CA GLN A 251 24.17 -0.72 11.11
C GLN A 251 24.76 -1.86 10.27
N THR A 252 25.20 -2.94 10.92
CA THR A 252 25.54 -4.20 10.24
C THR A 252 24.27 -4.92 9.76
N LEU A 253 24.39 -5.78 8.73
CA LEU A 253 23.28 -6.61 8.23
C LEU A 253 23.00 -7.80 9.17
N GLU A 254 22.57 -7.49 10.39
CA GLU A 254 22.04 -8.44 11.36
C GLU A 254 20.54 -8.66 11.08
N PRO A 255 20.04 -9.91 11.03
CA PRO A 255 18.63 -10.18 10.70
C PRO A 255 17.64 -9.40 11.57
N SER A 256 17.90 -9.27 12.87
CA SER A 256 17.05 -8.56 13.83
C SER A 256 16.97 -7.04 13.63
N LYS A 257 17.87 -6.45 12.84
CA LYS A 257 17.95 -5.00 12.57
C LYS A 257 17.84 -4.66 11.09
N THR A 258 17.71 -5.65 10.21
CA THR A 258 17.69 -5.46 8.77
C THR A 258 16.26 -5.40 8.26
N VAL A 259 15.88 -4.28 7.65
CA VAL A 259 14.58 -4.12 6.97
C VAL A 259 14.74 -4.47 5.49
N GLY A 260 13.99 -5.46 5.03
CA GLY A 260 13.88 -5.80 3.62
C GLY A 260 12.93 -4.83 2.90
N LEU A 261 13.39 -4.17 1.85
CA LEU A 261 12.55 -3.29 1.02
C LEU A 261 12.40 -3.90 -0.37
N LEU A 262 11.17 -4.16 -0.81
CA LEU A 262 10.92 -4.65 -2.17
C LEU A 262 10.63 -3.46 -3.09
N LEU A 263 11.51 -3.25 -4.06
CA LEU A 263 11.46 -2.11 -4.97
C LEU A 263 10.96 -2.53 -6.35
N MET A 264 10.24 -1.63 -7.01
CA MET A 264 9.88 -1.84 -8.42
C MET A 264 11.12 -1.68 -9.30
N ARG A 265 11.50 -2.75 -10.01
CA ARG A 265 12.68 -2.77 -10.88
C ARG A 265 12.69 -1.64 -11.90
N THR A 266 11.56 -1.33 -12.52
CA THR A 266 11.44 -0.28 -13.55
C THR A 266 11.93 1.07 -13.07
N ASN A 267 11.59 1.46 -11.84
CA ASN A 267 11.95 2.76 -11.26
C ASN A 267 13.42 2.82 -10.85
N VAL A 268 13.97 1.71 -10.34
CA VAL A 268 15.39 1.63 -9.98
C VAL A 268 16.28 1.64 -11.23
N VAL A 269 15.93 0.83 -12.24
CA VAL A 269 16.69 0.70 -13.49
C VAL A 269 16.70 2.01 -14.27
N SER A 270 15.57 2.72 -14.33
CA SER A 270 15.44 4.03 -14.99
C SER A 270 16.06 5.20 -14.22
N GLY A 271 16.39 4.99 -12.95
CA GLY A 271 16.92 6.04 -12.09
C GLY A 271 15.86 7.01 -11.56
N THR A 272 14.56 6.74 -11.72
CA THR A 272 13.47 7.52 -11.11
C THR A 272 13.21 7.04 -9.68
N ARG A 273 14.17 7.28 -8.79
CA ARG A 273 14.30 6.56 -7.51
C ARG A 273 14.34 7.45 -6.26
N ARG A 274 14.09 8.76 -6.38
CA ARG A 274 14.23 9.72 -5.26
C ARG A 274 13.42 9.34 -4.02
N HIS A 275 12.16 8.97 -4.20
CA HIS A 275 11.28 8.46 -3.14
C HIS A 275 11.83 7.20 -2.44
N TYR A 276 12.44 6.26 -3.17
CA TYR A 276 13.12 5.10 -2.57
C TYR A 276 14.36 5.52 -1.79
N ASP A 277 15.17 6.42 -2.35
CA ASP A 277 16.41 6.89 -1.71
C ASP A 277 16.13 7.54 -0.36
N ALA A 278 15.08 8.36 -0.28
CA ALA A 278 14.66 9.00 0.96
C ALA A 278 14.22 7.97 2.02
N LEU A 279 13.43 6.96 1.64
CA LEU A 279 12.99 5.93 2.59
C LEU A 279 14.14 5.04 3.05
N VAL A 280 15.05 4.63 2.15
CA VAL A 280 16.28 3.90 2.51
C VAL A 280 17.07 4.71 3.53
N ARG A 281 17.33 5.99 3.26
CA ARG A 281 18.07 6.87 4.17
C ARG A 281 17.34 7.09 5.49
N ALA A 282 16.01 7.20 5.48
CA ALA A 282 15.22 7.36 6.70
C ALA A 282 15.35 6.12 7.61
N VAL A 283 15.28 4.91 7.04
CA VAL A 283 15.50 3.65 7.76
C VAL A 283 16.89 3.61 8.40
N GLU A 284 17.92 4.01 7.65
CA GLU A 284 19.30 4.04 8.17
C GLU A 284 19.51 5.07 9.29
N ARG A 285 18.89 6.25 9.19
CA ARG A 285 18.94 7.29 10.22
C ARG A 285 18.30 6.84 11.53
N GLU A 286 17.30 5.97 11.47
CA GLU A 286 16.65 5.40 12.66
C GLU A 286 17.42 4.21 13.25
N GLY A 287 18.67 3.99 12.79
CA GLY A 287 19.56 2.98 13.35
C GLY A 287 19.21 1.56 12.94
N LEU A 288 18.61 1.38 11.76
CA LEU A 288 18.34 0.09 11.14
C LEU A 288 19.19 -0.10 9.88
N ALA A 289 19.43 -1.35 9.49
CA ALA A 289 20.06 -1.64 8.20
C ALA A 289 18.97 -1.77 7.12
N ALA A 290 19.20 -1.20 5.94
CA ALA A 290 18.30 -1.34 4.81
C ALA A 290 18.83 -2.39 3.83
N LEU A 291 17.95 -3.28 3.35
CA LEU A 291 18.23 -4.26 2.30
C LEU A 291 17.24 -4.05 1.13
N PRO A 292 17.51 -3.11 0.21
CA PRO A 292 16.61 -2.77 -0.88
C PRO A 292 16.81 -3.70 -2.06
N VAL A 293 15.81 -4.53 -2.36
CA VAL A 293 15.88 -5.56 -3.41
C VAL A 293 14.91 -5.22 -4.52
N ILE A 294 15.41 -5.19 -5.76
CA ILE A 294 14.55 -5.06 -6.93
C ILE A 294 13.81 -6.37 -7.19
N SER A 295 12.49 -6.27 -7.35
CA SER A 295 11.63 -7.39 -7.70
C SER A 295 11.13 -7.27 -9.13
N THR A 296 10.80 -8.42 -9.73
CA THR A 296 10.16 -8.52 -11.05
C THR A 296 8.67 -8.17 -11.03
N PHE A 297 8.17 -7.65 -9.92
CA PHE A 297 6.80 -7.16 -9.71
C PHE A 297 5.73 -8.26 -9.62
N MET A 298 5.84 -9.33 -10.42
CA MET A 298 4.84 -10.39 -10.50
C MET A 298 4.99 -11.48 -9.44
N ASP A 299 6.20 -11.70 -8.92
CA ASP A 299 6.46 -12.69 -7.88
C ASP A 299 7.64 -12.21 -7.03
N ASN A 300 7.34 -11.81 -5.79
CA ASN A 300 8.34 -11.31 -4.86
C ASN A 300 9.11 -12.44 -4.16
N ARG A 301 8.68 -13.71 -4.31
CA ARG A 301 9.31 -14.86 -3.63
C ARG A 301 10.72 -15.11 -4.14
N ASP A 302 10.98 -14.93 -5.43
CA ASP A 302 12.33 -15.06 -6.00
C ASP A 302 13.31 -14.08 -5.31
N ALA A 303 12.88 -12.81 -5.16
CA ALA A 303 13.64 -11.77 -4.49
C ALA A 303 13.87 -12.09 -3.01
N CYS A 304 12.82 -12.51 -2.32
CA CYS A 304 12.89 -12.83 -0.89
C CYS A 304 13.75 -14.09 -0.64
N THR A 305 13.60 -15.13 -1.45
CA THR A 305 14.38 -16.37 -1.32
C THR A 305 15.87 -16.12 -1.51
N GLN A 306 16.23 -15.26 -2.47
CA GLN A 306 17.64 -15.00 -2.78
C GLN A 306 18.31 -14.05 -1.76
N PHE A 307 17.57 -13.10 -1.20
CA PHE A 307 18.15 -12.01 -0.41
C PHE A 307 17.63 -11.90 1.02
N PHE A 308 16.37 -12.24 1.28
CA PHE A 308 15.73 -12.16 2.61
C PHE A 308 15.69 -13.48 3.35
N ALA A 309 16.13 -14.58 2.74
CA ALA A 309 16.14 -15.90 3.36
C ALA A 309 17.52 -16.56 3.21
N GLU A 310 17.87 -17.40 4.18
CA GLU A 310 18.99 -18.34 4.12
C GLU A 310 18.64 -19.57 4.96
N GLU A 311 18.78 -20.75 4.36
CA GLU A 311 18.49 -22.03 5.03
C GLU A 311 17.09 -22.08 5.69
N GLY A 312 16.11 -21.43 5.05
CA GLY A 312 14.72 -21.35 5.56
C GLY A 312 14.51 -20.34 6.70
N LYS A 313 15.54 -19.58 7.10
CA LYS A 313 15.43 -18.52 8.12
C LYS A 313 15.44 -17.14 7.49
N ALA A 314 14.69 -16.22 8.08
CA ALA A 314 14.67 -14.83 7.66
C ALA A 314 16.02 -14.13 7.96
N ARG A 315 16.53 -13.40 6.97
CA ARG A 315 17.69 -12.50 7.07
C ARG A 315 17.30 -11.04 7.31
N VAL A 316 16.01 -10.80 7.47
CA VAL A 316 15.40 -9.49 7.73
C VAL A 316 14.44 -9.63 8.89
N SER A 317 14.21 -8.55 9.61
CA SER A 317 13.27 -8.51 10.73
C SER A 317 11.85 -8.22 10.27
N GLN A 318 11.72 -7.51 9.14
CA GLN A 318 10.47 -7.03 8.56
C GLN A 318 10.63 -6.83 7.05
N ILE A 319 9.52 -6.92 6.31
CA ILE A 319 9.46 -6.64 4.87
C ILE A 319 8.54 -5.44 4.64
N VAL A 320 9.03 -4.46 3.88
CA VAL A 320 8.21 -3.35 3.35
C VAL A 320 8.15 -3.49 1.84
N SER A 321 6.98 -3.85 1.34
CA SER A 321 6.68 -3.82 -0.08
C SER A 321 6.45 -2.38 -0.53
N LEU A 322 7.25 -1.93 -1.49
CA LEU A 322 7.09 -0.64 -2.16
C LEU A 322 6.67 -0.83 -3.62
N THR A 323 6.24 -2.04 -3.99
CA THR A 323 5.83 -2.37 -5.36
C THR A 323 4.44 -1.80 -5.69
N GLY A 324 3.58 -1.63 -4.68
CA GLY A 324 2.20 -1.19 -4.83
C GLY A 324 1.23 -2.29 -5.30
N PHE A 325 1.58 -3.57 -5.17
CA PHE A 325 0.75 -4.70 -5.63
C PHE A 325 0.83 -5.89 -4.68
N SER A 326 0.04 -6.92 -5.00
CA SER A 326 0.09 -8.26 -4.39
C SER A 326 1.53 -8.77 -4.25
N PHE A 327 1.78 -9.52 -3.18
CA PHE A 327 3.06 -10.15 -2.95
C PHE A 327 3.37 -11.25 -4.00
N VAL A 328 2.35 -11.98 -4.44
CA VAL A 328 2.40 -12.91 -5.58
C VAL A 328 1.25 -12.61 -6.55
N GLY A 329 1.59 -12.44 -7.82
CA GLY A 329 0.64 -12.11 -8.89
C GLY A 329 0.66 -10.63 -9.28
N GLY A 330 -0.13 -10.30 -10.29
CA GLY A 330 -0.27 -8.94 -10.82
C GLY A 330 -1.69 -8.40 -10.66
N PRO A 331 -1.97 -7.16 -11.10
CA PRO A 331 -3.27 -6.51 -10.89
C PRO A 331 -4.51 -7.25 -11.43
N ALA A 332 -4.33 -8.16 -12.38
CA ALA A 332 -5.42 -8.94 -12.97
C ALA A 332 -5.62 -10.33 -12.34
N MET A 333 -4.62 -10.86 -11.62
CA MET A 333 -4.59 -12.19 -11.02
C MET A 333 -3.61 -12.17 -9.83
N ASN A 334 -4.12 -12.22 -8.61
CA ASN A 334 -3.32 -12.42 -7.39
C ASN A 334 -3.39 -13.87 -6.93
N ASP A 335 -2.30 -14.37 -6.34
CA ASP A 335 -2.22 -15.68 -5.70
C ASP A 335 -1.89 -15.48 -4.22
N SER A 336 -2.91 -15.04 -3.47
CA SER A 336 -2.75 -14.71 -2.05
C SER A 336 -2.50 -15.95 -1.19
N GLU A 337 -2.95 -17.14 -1.61
CA GLU A 337 -2.64 -18.39 -0.89
C GLU A 337 -1.14 -18.69 -0.94
N ALA A 338 -0.52 -18.62 -2.12
CA ALA A 338 0.91 -18.82 -2.27
C ALA A 338 1.73 -17.72 -1.57
N ALA A 339 1.22 -16.48 -1.53
CA ALA A 339 1.83 -15.40 -0.76
C ALA A 339 1.82 -15.71 0.74
N VAL A 340 0.66 -16.09 1.28
CA VAL A 340 0.48 -16.39 2.71
C VAL A 340 1.33 -17.59 3.12
N GLU A 341 1.38 -18.67 2.33
CA GLU A 341 2.23 -19.83 2.61
C GLU A 341 3.71 -19.44 2.73
N PHE A 342 4.21 -18.69 1.74
CA PHE A 342 5.60 -18.25 1.73
C PHE A 342 5.94 -17.31 2.91
N LEU A 343 5.06 -16.34 3.18
CA LEU A 343 5.25 -15.35 4.25
C LEU A 343 5.16 -16.00 5.64
N LYS A 344 4.29 -17.01 5.83
CA LYS A 344 4.27 -17.83 7.06
C LYS A 344 5.57 -18.58 7.26
N GLY A 345 6.19 -19.08 6.18
CA GLY A 345 7.50 -19.73 6.24
C GLY A 345 8.61 -18.80 6.72
N LEU A 346 8.60 -17.53 6.28
CA LEU A 346 9.56 -16.52 6.75
C LEU A 346 9.25 -15.97 8.16
N ASN A 347 7.96 -15.91 8.51
CA ASN A 347 7.45 -15.45 9.80
C ASN A 347 7.94 -14.05 10.22
N VAL A 348 7.89 -13.09 9.28
CA VAL A 348 8.24 -11.68 9.53
C VAL A 348 7.09 -10.75 9.11
N PRO A 349 6.90 -9.59 9.75
CA PRO A 349 5.84 -8.65 9.39
C PRO A 349 5.97 -8.14 7.95
N LEU A 350 4.85 -8.15 7.22
CA LEU A 350 4.73 -7.54 5.89
C LEU A 350 3.96 -6.21 5.98
N ARG A 351 4.56 -5.15 5.44
CA ARG A 351 3.91 -3.85 5.20
C ARG A 351 3.86 -3.53 3.73
N SER A 352 2.84 -2.81 3.30
CA SER A 352 2.69 -2.35 1.92
C SER A 352 2.58 -0.83 1.89
N ALA A 353 3.68 -0.13 1.63
CA ALA A 353 3.67 1.32 1.55
C ALA A 353 3.35 1.79 0.12
N VAL A 354 2.68 2.93 0.04
CA VAL A 354 1.98 3.46 -1.14
C VAL A 354 2.81 4.56 -1.79
N SER A 355 3.11 4.40 -3.09
CA SER A 355 3.59 5.48 -3.96
C SER A 355 2.41 6.03 -4.76
N LEU A 356 2.26 7.36 -4.79
CA LEU A 356 1.23 8.01 -5.60
C LEU A 356 1.65 8.01 -7.07
N ASP A 357 1.27 6.95 -7.78
CA ASP A 357 1.64 6.72 -9.18
C ASP A 357 0.50 7.05 -10.15
N VAL A 358 -0.75 7.02 -9.68
CA VAL A 358 -1.96 7.35 -10.48
C VAL A 358 -2.66 8.62 -10.01
N GLN A 359 -2.04 9.36 -9.08
CA GLN A 359 -2.45 10.70 -8.65
C GLN A 359 -1.23 11.51 -8.25
N THR A 360 -1.32 12.84 -8.34
CA THR A 360 -0.22 13.71 -7.94
C THR A 360 -0.16 13.88 -6.41
N ILE A 361 0.99 14.31 -5.91
CA ILE A 361 1.16 14.65 -4.49
C ILE A 361 0.18 15.78 -4.10
N GLU A 362 0.02 16.77 -4.96
CA GLU A 362 -0.87 17.91 -4.76
C GLU A 362 -2.33 17.45 -4.71
N ALA A 363 -2.77 16.65 -5.68
CA ALA A 363 -4.13 16.10 -5.68
C ALA A 363 -4.41 15.23 -4.44
N TRP A 364 -3.42 14.46 -3.97
CA TRP A 364 -3.54 13.70 -2.73
C TRP A 364 -3.66 14.60 -1.50
N ARG A 365 -2.86 15.67 -1.41
CA ARG A 365 -2.91 16.63 -0.30
C ARG A 365 -4.27 17.30 -0.21
N ASP A 366 -4.79 17.76 -1.34
CA ASP A 366 -6.08 18.47 -1.42
C ASP A 366 -7.30 17.53 -1.29
N SER A 367 -7.11 16.23 -1.55
CA SER A 367 -8.17 15.23 -1.47
C SER A 367 -8.64 14.95 -0.04
N HIS A 368 -9.95 15.05 0.19
CA HIS A 368 -10.56 14.67 1.46
C HIS A 368 -10.63 13.16 1.68
N THR A 369 -10.68 12.36 0.61
CA THR A 369 -10.69 10.89 0.71
C THR A 369 -9.27 10.33 0.86
N GLY A 370 -8.27 11.04 0.34
CA GLY A 370 -6.87 10.61 0.30
C GLY A 370 -6.54 9.89 -1.01
N LEU A 371 -6.39 8.56 -0.99
CA LEU A 371 -6.15 7.81 -2.22
C LEU A 371 -7.40 7.76 -3.10
N ASN A 372 -7.22 7.87 -4.41
CA ASN A 372 -8.31 7.63 -5.36
C ASN A 372 -8.73 6.14 -5.33
N PRO A 373 -9.95 5.81 -5.78
CA PRO A 373 -10.49 4.45 -5.68
C PRO A 373 -9.64 3.38 -6.38
N VAL A 374 -9.04 3.72 -7.53
CA VAL A 374 -8.17 2.81 -8.30
C VAL A 374 -6.92 2.47 -7.48
N GLN A 375 -6.26 3.47 -6.93
CA GLN A 375 -5.05 3.30 -6.13
C GLN A 375 -5.34 2.60 -4.80
N ALA A 376 -6.47 2.91 -4.16
CA ALA A 376 -6.90 2.23 -2.94
C ALA A 376 -7.18 0.73 -3.19
N GLY A 377 -7.85 0.37 -4.28
CA GLY A 377 -8.08 -1.03 -4.65
C GLY A 377 -6.76 -1.78 -4.90
N MET A 378 -5.87 -1.16 -5.68
CA MET A 378 -4.65 -1.79 -6.15
C MET A 378 -3.54 -1.89 -5.08
N GLN A 379 -3.28 -0.80 -4.36
CA GLN A 379 -2.15 -0.67 -3.45
C GLN A 379 -2.50 -0.89 -1.97
N VAL A 380 -3.80 -0.98 -1.63
CA VAL A 380 -4.26 -1.20 -0.25
C VAL A 380 -5.09 -2.47 -0.14
N ALA A 381 -6.23 -2.55 -0.84
CA ALA A 381 -7.17 -3.67 -0.66
C ALA A 381 -6.58 -5.03 -1.08
N ILE A 382 -5.85 -5.09 -2.21
CA ILE A 382 -5.20 -6.34 -2.65
C ILE A 382 -4.09 -6.77 -1.67
N PRO A 383 -3.10 -5.93 -1.32
CA PRO A 383 -2.08 -6.31 -0.32
C PRO A 383 -2.65 -6.67 1.05
N GLU A 384 -3.79 -6.10 1.45
CA GLU A 384 -4.46 -6.45 2.71
C GLU A 384 -4.89 -7.92 2.76
N ILE A 385 -5.21 -8.54 1.61
CA ILE A 385 -5.56 -9.97 1.46
C ILE A 385 -4.32 -10.85 1.66
N ASP A 386 -3.13 -10.38 1.26
CA ASP A 386 -1.86 -11.07 1.50
C ASP A 386 -1.38 -10.94 2.96
N GLY A 387 -2.13 -10.23 3.81
CA GLY A 387 -1.77 -9.94 5.20
C GLY A 387 -0.90 -8.71 5.39
N ALA A 388 -0.71 -7.88 4.36
CA ALA A 388 0.06 -6.64 4.50
C ALA A 388 -0.66 -5.62 5.40
N THR A 389 0.13 -4.86 6.15
CA THR A 389 -0.35 -3.84 7.08
C THR A 389 0.22 -2.46 6.76
N GLU A 390 -0.30 -1.44 7.43
CA GLU A 390 0.22 -0.07 7.42
C GLU A 390 0.39 0.56 6.02
N PRO A 391 -0.70 0.88 5.29
CA PRO A 391 -0.66 1.48 3.95
C PRO A 391 -0.24 2.97 3.96
N PHE A 392 0.98 3.25 4.41
CA PHE A 392 1.55 4.60 4.47
C PHE A 392 1.90 5.13 3.09
N VAL A 393 1.51 6.35 2.79
CA VAL A 393 2.02 7.09 1.63
C VAL A 393 3.43 7.59 1.94
N TYR A 394 4.41 7.30 1.08
CA TYR A 394 5.80 7.71 1.30
C TYR A 394 6.38 8.60 0.19
N GLY A 395 5.70 8.70 -0.95
CA GLY A 395 6.16 9.47 -2.11
C GLY A 395 5.17 9.40 -3.25
N GLY A 396 5.49 10.06 -4.35
CA GLY A 396 4.62 10.09 -5.52
C GLY A 396 5.03 11.11 -6.56
N MET A 397 4.28 11.21 -7.65
CA MET A 397 4.54 12.18 -8.71
C MET A 397 4.09 13.61 -8.31
N PRO A 398 4.98 14.62 -8.32
CA PRO A 398 4.55 16.02 -8.28
C PRO A 398 3.79 16.40 -9.56
N ALA A 399 2.85 17.35 -9.48
CA ALA A 399 2.05 17.78 -10.63
C ALA A 399 2.87 18.19 -11.86
N GLU A 400 3.97 18.91 -11.66
CA GLU A 400 4.91 19.32 -12.72
C GLU A 400 6.20 18.48 -12.73
N GLY A 401 6.18 17.35 -12.03
CA GLY A 401 7.33 16.46 -11.86
C GLY A 401 7.52 15.49 -13.02
N VAL A 402 8.76 15.04 -13.21
CA VAL A 402 9.12 13.99 -14.18
C VAL A 402 9.61 12.70 -13.51
N GLU A 403 9.69 12.70 -12.18
CA GLU A 403 10.03 11.53 -11.39
C GLU A 403 9.39 11.62 -10.00
N PRO A 404 9.10 10.48 -9.34
CA PRO A 404 8.45 10.52 -8.05
C PRO A 404 9.34 11.12 -6.95
N ALA A 405 8.81 12.09 -6.24
CA ALA A 405 9.43 12.76 -5.11
C ALA A 405 9.09 12.06 -3.79
N ALA A 406 9.97 12.21 -2.81
CA ALA A 406 9.74 11.72 -1.46
C ALA A 406 8.83 12.65 -0.67
N LEU A 407 8.00 12.06 0.21
CA LEU A 407 7.38 12.78 1.31
C LEU A 407 8.24 12.55 2.56
N GLU A 408 9.26 13.40 2.77
CA GLU A 408 10.32 13.20 3.77
C GLU A 408 9.80 12.95 5.20
N GLU A 409 8.77 13.69 5.64
CA GLU A 409 8.13 13.45 6.95
C GLU A 409 7.53 12.05 7.03
N ARG A 410 6.88 11.58 5.96
CA ARG A 410 6.27 10.25 5.91
C ARG A 410 7.33 9.14 5.87
N CYS A 411 8.40 9.32 5.10
CA CYS A 411 9.54 8.40 5.12
C CYS A 411 10.12 8.26 6.54
N THR A 412 10.27 9.38 7.25
CA THR A 412 10.74 9.40 8.64
C THR A 412 9.75 8.70 9.58
N ARG A 413 8.45 8.97 9.43
CA ARG A 413 7.39 8.30 10.22
C ARG A 413 7.42 6.79 10.06
N ILE A 414 7.51 6.30 8.83
CA ILE A 414 7.61 4.87 8.51
C ILE A 414 8.85 4.28 9.17
N ALA A 415 10.02 4.91 9.02
CA ALA A 415 11.27 4.43 9.61
C ALA A 415 11.20 4.31 11.14
N ARG A 416 10.61 5.30 11.82
CA ARG A 416 10.42 5.26 13.29
C ARG A 416 9.46 4.17 13.74
N ARG A 417 8.38 3.95 13.00
CA ARG A 417 7.46 2.83 13.25
C ARG A 417 8.15 1.48 13.07
N LEU A 418 8.92 1.31 11.99
CA LEU A 418 9.72 0.10 11.77
C LEU A 418 10.68 -0.15 12.93
N ARG A 419 11.33 0.90 13.45
CA ARG A 419 12.20 0.81 14.63
C ARG A 419 11.45 0.36 15.88
N ARG A 420 10.26 0.91 16.16
CA ARG A 420 9.43 0.47 17.30
C ARG A 420 9.00 -1.00 17.16
N TRP A 421 8.62 -1.43 15.95
CA TRP A 421 8.34 -2.84 15.69
C TRP A 421 9.56 -3.75 15.87
N ASN A 422 10.77 -3.30 15.50
CA ASN A 422 12.00 -4.05 15.75
C ASN A 422 12.29 -4.18 17.25
N ARG A 423 12.02 -3.13 18.04
CA ARG A 423 12.15 -3.18 19.50
C ARG A 423 11.26 -4.28 20.09
N LEU A 424 10.00 -4.39 19.66
CA LEU A 424 9.09 -5.46 20.11
C LEU A 424 9.60 -6.88 19.82
N GLN A 425 10.41 -7.05 18.77
CA GLN A 425 10.97 -8.35 18.40
C GLN A 425 12.28 -8.70 19.13
N THR A 426 13.02 -7.69 19.60
CA THR A 426 14.42 -7.85 20.01
C THR A 426 14.67 -7.55 21.48
N GLU A 427 13.83 -6.72 22.09
CA GLU A 427 13.95 -6.37 23.50
C GLU A 427 13.48 -7.51 24.41
N GLU A 428 14.01 -7.55 25.64
CA GLU A 428 13.53 -8.49 26.63
C GLU A 428 12.05 -8.23 26.96
N ARG A 429 11.21 -9.27 26.94
CA ARG A 429 9.76 -9.13 27.18
C ARG A 429 9.42 -8.43 28.50
N ARG A 430 10.21 -8.64 29.55
CA ARG A 430 10.03 -7.96 30.84
C ARG A 430 10.21 -6.45 30.78
N ALA A 431 10.98 -5.93 29.82
CA ALA A 431 11.23 -4.50 29.64
C ALA A 431 10.21 -3.82 28.71
N LEU A 432 9.36 -4.60 28.03
CA LEU A 432 8.35 -4.07 27.11
C LEU A 432 7.14 -3.54 27.86
N LYS A 433 6.73 -2.31 27.51
CA LYS A 433 5.55 -1.65 28.05
C LYS A 433 4.38 -1.74 27.07
N VAL A 434 3.24 -2.25 27.52
CA VAL A 434 2.05 -2.43 26.67
C VAL A 434 0.86 -1.64 27.22
N ALA A 435 0.26 -0.81 26.38
CA ALA A 435 -0.98 -0.13 26.72
C ALA A 435 -2.18 -0.93 26.20
N LEU A 436 -3.13 -1.27 27.08
CA LEU A 436 -4.37 -1.97 26.78
C LEU A 436 -5.51 -0.95 26.86
N VAL A 437 -6.02 -0.50 25.72
CA VAL A 437 -6.97 0.62 25.63
C VAL A 437 -8.40 0.09 25.57
N LEU A 438 -9.20 0.51 26.54
CA LEU A 438 -10.63 0.22 26.66
C LEU A 438 -11.46 1.40 26.18
N PHE A 439 -12.66 1.14 25.68
CA PHE A 439 -13.62 2.16 25.25
C PHE A 439 -15.02 1.81 25.75
N CYS A 440 -15.96 2.71 25.49
CA CYS A 440 -17.37 2.53 25.81
C CYS A 440 -18.15 2.27 24.52
N PHE A 441 -18.89 1.17 24.47
CA PHE A 441 -19.79 0.87 23.35
C PHE A 441 -21.22 0.53 23.81
N PRO A 442 -22.28 1.15 23.26
CA PRO A 442 -22.25 2.24 22.27
C PRO A 442 -21.59 3.53 22.80
N PRO A 443 -20.95 4.33 21.94
CA PRO A 443 -20.28 5.56 22.37
C PRO A 443 -21.24 6.48 23.13
N ASN A 444 -20.77 7.07 24.23
CA ASN A 444 -21.53 7.96 25.12
C ASN A 444 -22.77 7.35 25.80
N LYS A 445 -23.10 6.07 25.59
CA LYS A 445 -24.29 5.39 26.14
C LYS A 445 -23.99 4.07 26.84
N GLY A 446 -22.93 3.37 26.43
CA GLY A 446 -22.50 2.11 27.00
C GLY A 446 -21.61 2.29 28.23
N ASN A 447 -21.33 1.17 28.90
CA ASN A 447 -20.41 1.13 30.04
C ASN A 447 -18.95 1.07 29.56
N ILE A 448 -18.01 1.56 30.36
CA ILE A 448 -16.58 1.37 30.07
C ILE A 448 -16.26 -0.13 30.11
N GLY A 449 -15.53 -0.60 29.09
CA GLY A 449 -15.21 -2.01 28.98
C GLY A 449 -16.37 -2.84 28.43
N THR A 450 -17.21 -2.24 27.59
CA THR A 450 -18.13 -2.99 26.71
C THR A 450 -17.61 -2.93 25.27
N ALA A 451 -17.66 -4.07 24.60
CA ALA A 451 -17.34 -4.20 23.19
C ALA A 451 -18.34 -5.16 22.54
N ALA A 452 -18.55 -5.04 21.23
CA ALA A 452 -19.46 -5.93 20.51
C ALA A 452 -19.08 -7.38 20.76
N ASP A 453 -20.00 -8.15 21.36
CA ASP A 453 -19.89 -9.60 21.51
C ASP A 453 -18.63 -10.08 22.26
N LEU A 454 -18.05 -9.25 23.13
CA LEU A 454 -16.85 -9.55 23.89
C LEU A 454 -17.01 -9.19 25.36
N ASP A 455 -16.74 -10.15 26.24
CA ASP A 455 -16.64 -9.89 27.67
C ASP A 455 -15.24 -9.33 28.02
N VAL A 456 -15.14 -8.00 28.09
CA VAL A 456 -13.85 -7.29 28.06
C VAL A 456 -12.99 -7.56 29.29
N PHE A 457 -13.54 -7.50 30.50
CA PHE A 457 -12.74 -7.65 31.73
C PHE A 457 -12.19 -9.07 31.94
N PRO A 458 -12.98 -10.15 31.74
CA PRO A 458 -12.45 -11.51 31.70
C PRO A 458 -11.42 -11.70 30.59
N SER A 459 -11.70 -11.22 29.37
CA SER A 459 -10.75 -11.31 28.25
C SER A 459 -9.42 -10.59 28.58
N LEU A 460 -9.51 -9.41 29.20
CA LEU A 460 -8.35 -8.62 29.59
C LEU A 460 -7.52 -9.33 30.67
N ARG A 461 -8.17 -9.96 31.66
CA ARG A 461 -7.48 -10.77 32.67
C ARG A 461 -6.74 -11.95 32.03
N GLU A 462 -7.37 -12.64 31.08
CA GLU A 462 -6.72 -13.74 30.35
C GLU A 462 -5.53 -13.25 29.51
N ILE A 463 -5.66 -12.09 28.86
CA ILE A 463 -4.54 -11.44 28.15
C ILE A 463 -3.39 -11.15 29.13
N LEU A 464 -3.66 -10.54 30.28
CA LEU A 464 -2.65 -10.23 31.30
C LEU A 464 -2.00 -11.51 31.85
N SER A 465 -2.80 -12.55 32.11
CA SER A 465 -2.32 -13.87 32.55
C SER A 465 -1.35 -14.48 31.53
N LYS A 466 -1.72 -14.42 30.24
CA LYS A 466 -0.89 -14.93 29.15
C LYS A 466 0.39 -14.11 28.97
N LEU A 467 0.31 -12.79 29.03
CA LEU A 467 1.49 -11.90 29.00
C LEU A 467 2.46 -12.23 30.14
N ARG A 468 1.96 -12.39 31.37
CA ARG A 468 2.80 -12.78 32.51
C ARG A 468 3.47 -14.13 32.29
N ALA A 469 2.72 -15.14 31.81
CA ALA A 469 3.24 -16.47 31.52
C ALA A 469 4.32 -16.45 30.41
N ASP A 470 4.20 -15.55 29.44
CA ASP A 470 5.17 -15.40 28.35
C ASP A 470 6.42 -14.57 28.74
N GLY A 471 6.45 -14.03 29.97
CA GLY A 471 7.60 -13.37 30.58
C GLY A 471 7.55 -11.83 30.60
N TYR A 472 6.39 -11.23 30.36
CA TYR A 472 6.20 -9.79 30.56
C TYR A 472 6.07 -9.45 32.04
N ASP A 473 6.58 -8.28 32.44
CA ASP A 473 6.43 -7.76 33.80
C ASP A 473 5.04 -7.12 33.97
N VAL A 474 4.04 -7.95 34.21
CA VAL A 474 2.65 -7.49 34.39
C VAL A 474 2.02 -8.06 35.64
N GLU A 475 1.24 -7.23 36.31
CA GLU A 475 0.42 -7.64 37.46
C GLU A 475 -0.92 -8.22 36.96
N VAL A 476 -1.31 -9.38 37.47
CA VAL A 476 -2.57 -10.04 37.11
C VAL A 476 -3.52 -9.98 38.30
N PRO A 477 -4.64 -9.25 38.21
CA PRO A 477 -5.65 -9.22 39.27
C PRO A 477 -6.24 -10.61 39.57
N ALA A 478 -6.76 -10.75 40.79
CA ALA A 478 -7.29 -12.02 41.29
C ALA A 478 -8.45 -12.56 40.44
N ASP A 479 -9.31 -11.69 39.92
CA ASP A 479 -10.42 -11.99 39.02
C ASP A 479 -10.83 -10.76 38.17
N ALA A 480 -11.82 -10.95 37.29
CA ALA A 480 -12.30 -9.90 36.40
C ALA A 480 -12.97 -8.76 37.17
N ASP A 481 -13.66 -9.05 38.28
CA ASP A 481 -14.31 -8.05 39.12
C ASP A 481 -13.27 -7.20 39.85
N ALA A 482 -12.21 -7.82 40.39
CA ALA A 482 -11.08 -7.10 40.98
C ALA A 482 -10.37 -6.18 39.97
N LEU A 483 -10.24 -6.63 38.71
CA LEU A 483 -9.72 -5.78 37.64
C LEU A 483 -10.66 -4.61 37.34
N ARG A 484 -11.97 -4.87 37.26
CA ARG A 484 -13.00 -3.86 37.02
C ARG A 484 -13.04 -2.81 38.11
N GLU A 485 -13.03 -3.21 39.38
CA GLU A 485 -12.99 -2.32 40.55
C GLU A 485 -11.76 -1.41 40.54
N ARG A 486 -10.58 -1.95 40.18
CA ARG A 486 -9.35 -1.14 40.06
C ARG A 486 -9.39 -0.14 38.91
N VAL A 487 -10.05 -0.46 37.82
CA VAL A 487 -10.15 0.41 36.65
C VAL A 487 -11.22 1.49 36.85
N LEU A 488 -12.41 1.12 37.33
CA LEU A 488 -13.57 2.02 37.39
C LEU A 488 -13.73 2.72 38.75
N GLY A 489 -13.32 2.06 39.83
CA GLY A 489 -13.34 2.60 41.18
C GLY A 489 -12.08 3.40 41.49
N GLY A 490 -11.42 3.07 42.60
CA GLY A 490 -10.22 3.75 43.05
C GLY A 490 -10.52 5.18 43.50
N ASN A 491 -9.84 6.15 42.88
CA ASN A 491 -9.99 7.58 43.21
C ASN A 491 -10.99 8.33 42.30
N SER A 492 -11.77 7.61 41.48
CA SER A 492 -12.65 8.20 40.46
C SER A 492 -13.61 9.26 41.04
N GLU A 493 -14.27 8.97 42.15
CA GLU A 493 -15.18 9.89 42.85
C GLU A 493 -14.48 11.18 43.31
N SER A 494 -13.23 11.08 43.78
CA SER A 494 -12.46 12.24 44.26
C SER A 494 -12.16 13.26 43.16
N PHE A 495 -12.19 12.81 41.90
CA PHE A 495 -11.94 13.64 40.73
C PHE A 495 -13.18 13.88 39.87
N GLY A 496 -14.35 13.34 40.26
CA GLY A 496 -15.55 13.34 39.43
C GLY A 496 -15.32 12.66 38.07
N ALA A 497 -14.43 11.66 38.02
CA ALA A 497 -14.06 10.92 36.83
C ALA A 497 -14.91 9.65 36.70
N VAL A 498 -14.97 9.09 35.49
CA VAL A 498 -15.72 7.85 35.19
C VAL A 498 -14.90 6.59 35.49
N ALA A 499 -13.59 6.74 35.71
CA ALA A 499 -12.66 5.68 36.03
C ALA A 499 -11.49 6.22 36.89
N ASN A 500 -10.70 5.31 37.46
CA ASN A 500 -9.53 5.62 38.27
C ASN A 500 -8.57 6.55 37.51
N VAL A 501 -8.13 7.62 38.13
CA VAL A 501 -7.14 8.56 37.58
C VAL A 501 -5.74 8.04 37.89
N ALA A 502 -5.05 7.55 36.85
CA ALA A 502 -3.68 7.06 36.96
C ALA A 502 -2.64 8.17 36.85
N TYR A 503 -2.94 9.23 36.10
CA TYR A 503 -2.02 10.34 35.89
C TYR A 503 -2.77 11.67 35.71
N ARG A 504 -2.19 12.74 36.25
CA ARG A 504 -2.67 14.13 36.10
C ARG A 504 -1.62 14.89 35.29
N MET A 505 -1.93 15.13 34.03
CA MET A 505 -1.06 15.90 33.14
C MET A 505 -1.41 17.37 33.26
N ASN A 506 -0.53 18.17 33.86
CA ASN A 506 -0.76 19.60 33.92
C ASN A 506 -0.68 20.22 32.50
N VAL A 507 -1.30 21.40 32.33
CA VAL A 507 -1.36 22.06 31.02
C VAL A 507 0.03 22.35 30.44
N GLU A 508 1.01 22.76 31.25
CA GLU A 508 2.35 23.07 30.76
C GLU A 508 3.05 21.83 30.17
N GLU A 509 2.93 20.69 30.85
CA GLU A 509 3.43 19.41 30.36
C GLU A 509 2.70 18.99 29.08
N TYR A 510 1.38 19.10 29.04
CA TYR A 510 0.58 18.79 27.86
C TYR A 510 0.99 19.62 26.64
N LEU A 511 1.09 20.94 26.79
CA LEU A 511 1.48 21.84 25.70
C LEU A 511 2.92 21.60 25.23
N ARG A 512 3.82 21.17 26.13
CA ARG A 512 5.20 20.82 25.79
C ARG A 512 5.31 19.49 25.05
N LEU A 513 4.52 18.49 25.42
CA LEU A 513 4.62 17.13 24.89
C LEU A 513 3.70 16.85 23.69
N CYS A 514 2.56 17.53 23.59
CA CYS A 514 1.56 17.34 22.54
C CYS A 514 1.83 18.29 21.36
N PRO A 515 2.38 17.80 20.23
CA PRO A 515 2.83 18.67 19.13
C PRO A 515 1.68 19.35 18.37
N TYR A 516 0.45 18.88 18.55
CA TYR A 516 -0.76 19.38 17.87
C TYR A 516 -1.75 20.04 18.84
N ALA A 517 -1.32 20.39 20.06
CA ALA A 517 -2.19 21.05 21.03
C ALA A 517 -2.83 22.33 20.49
N ALA A 518 -2.07 23.15 19.75
CA ALA A 518 -2.58 24.38 19.14
C ALA A 518 -3.72 24.14 18.13
N ASP A 519 -3.74 22.99 17.43
CA ASP A 519 -4.84 22.64 16.54
C ASP A 519 -6.07 22.17 17.31
N VAL A 520 -5.87 21.51 18.46
CA VAL A 520 -6.96 21.17 19.39
C VAL A 520 -7.57 22.44 19.99
N GLU A 521 -6.74 23.44 20.35
CA GLU A 521 -7.21 24.69 20.96
C GLU A 521 -8.10 25.52 20.03
N LYS A 522 -7.90 25.44 18.71
CA LYS A 522 -8.76 26.12 17.73
C LYS A 522 -10.20 25.64 17.78
N GLU A 523 -10.43 24.38 18.13
CA GLU A 523 -11.75 23.76 18.18
C GLU A 523 -12.32 23.76 19.61
N TRP A 524 -11.49 23.44 20.60
CA TRP A 524 -11.92 23.17 21.98
C TRP A 524 -11.59 24.27 23.00
N GLY A 525 -10.98 25.38 22.56
CA GLY A 525 -10.50 26.45 23.41
C GLY A 525 -9.19 26.10 24.12
N ALA A 526 -8.75 26.92 25.07
CA ALA A 526 -7.47 26.67 25.75
C ALA A 526 -7.49 25.37 26.60
N ALA A 527 -6.35 24.66 26.63
CA ALA A 527 -6.16 23.54 27.54
C ALA A 527 -6.33 23.99 29.02
N PRO A 528 -6.88 23.15 29.90
CA PRO A 528 -7.19 21.72 29.73
C PRO A 528 -8.58 21.44 29.11
N GLY A 529 -9.36 22.47 28.79
CA GLY A 529 -10.75 22.30 28.37
C GLY A 529 -11.67 21.86 29.52
N ARG A 530 -12.78 21.18 29.18
CA ARG A 530 -13.82 20.78 30.15
C ARG A 530 -13.96 19.27 30.33
N ILE A 531 -13.52 18.48 29.35
CA ILE A 531 -13.67 17.02 29.34
C ILE A 531 -12.40 16.39 29.91
N ASN A 532 -12.56 15.42 30.83
CA ASN A 532 -11.47 14.77 31.56
C ASN A 532 -10.52 15.79 32.21
N THR A 533 -11.07 16.75 32.93
CA THR A 533 -10.33 17.84 33.54
C THR A 533 -10.63 17.93 35.03
N PHE A 534 -9.61 18.18 35.85
CA PHE A 534 -9.77 18.54 37.25
C PHE A 534 -8.83 19.72 37.59
N GLY A 535 -9.42 20.87 37.89
CA GLY A 535 -8.65 22.10 38.10
C GLY A 535 -7.87 22.50 36.83
N ARG A 536 -6.53 22.44 36.90
CA ARG A 536 -5.62 22.77 35.79
C ARG A 536 -5.00 21.53 35.12
N ASP A 537 -5.52 20.35 35.42
CA ASP A 537 -4.94 19.10 34.94
C ASP A 537 -5.90 18.35 34.02
N LEU A 538 -5.30 17.71 33.02
CA LEU A 538 -5.91 16.69 32.18
C LEU A 538 -5.79 15.33 32.87
N LEU A 539 -6.92 14.64 33.01
CA LEU A 539 -7.04 13.36 33.69
C LEU A 539 -6.80 12.20 32.72
N ILE A 540 -5.75 11.42 32.96
CA ILE A 540 -5.51 10.16 32.27
C ILE A 540 -6.07 9.03 33.13
N GLN A 541 -7.14 8.42 32.65
CA GLN A 541 -7.89 7.40 33.38
C GLN A 541 -7.43 6.00 33.00
N GLY A 542 -7.33 5.11 33.99
CA GLY A 542 -6.83 3.75 33.84
C GLY A 542 -6.12 3.24 35.09
N VAL A 543 -5.44 2.10 34.97
CA VAL A 543 -4.62 1.52 36.04
C VAL A 543 -3.33 0.95 35.48
N ARG A 544 -2.22 1.16 36.20
CA ARG A 544 -0.93 0.56 35.88
C ARG A 544 -0.77 -0.77 36.62
N LEU A 545 -0.37 -1.80 35.88
CA LEU A 545 -0.22 -3.19 36.32
C LEU A 545 1.18 -3.68 35.92
N GLY A 546 2.22 -3.14 36.57
CA GLY A 546 3.62 -3.32 36.17
C GLY A 546 3.95 -2.51 34.90
N ASN A 547 4.40 -3.19 33.85
CA ASN A 547 4.63 -2.64 32.52
C ASN A 547 3.41 -2.74 31.59
N ALA A 548 2.25 -3.19 32.09
CA ALA A 548 0.97 -3.00 31.42
C ALA A 548 0.26 -1.75 31.95
N PHE A 549 -0.38 -0.99 31.05
CA PHE A 549 -1.29 0.09 31.42
C PHE A 549 -2.65 -0.14 30.80
N VAL A 550 -3.66 -0.40 31.63
CA VAL A 550 -5.05 -0.52 31.20
C VAL A 550 -5.65 0.88 31.17
N ALA A 551 -5.77 1.45 29.98
CA ALA A 551 -6.23 2.82 29.77
C ALA A 551 -7.73 2.85 29.46
N VAL A 552 -8.41 3.89 29.92
CA VAL A 552 -9.78 4.21 29.49
C VAL A 552 -9.73 5.34 28.47
N GLN A 553 -10.13 5.01 27.24
CA GLN A 553 -10.22 5.98 26.16
C GLN A 553 -11.32 7.01 26.46
N PRO A 554 -11.03 8.31 26.40
CA PRO A 554 -12.04 9.35 26.53
C PRO A 554 -13.10 9.24 25.44
N THR A 555 -14.26 9.85 25.70
CA THR A 555 -15.31 9.96 24.68
C THR A 555 -14.87 10.82 23.51
N PHE A 556 -15.64 10.80 22.41
CA PHE A 556 -15.36 11.64 21.26
C PHE A 556 -15.47 13.15 21.54
N GLY A 557 -16.22 13.54 22.57
CA GLY A 557 -16.61 14.94 22.82
C GLY A 557 -17.75 15.44 21.91
N TYR A 558 -18.05 14.75 20.80
CA TYR A 558 -19.21 15.02 19.95
C TYR A 558 -20.37 14.07 20.28
N GLU A 559 -21.59 14.60 20.32
CA GLU A 559 -22.81 13.80 20.50
C GLU A 559 -23.29 13.22 19.16
N GLY A 560 -23.71 11.95 19.15
CA GLY A 560 -24.30 11.29 17.99
C GLY A 560 -23.50 10.08 17.47
N ASP A 561 -23.72 9.73 16.20
CA ASP A 561 -23.10 8.59 15.51
C ASP A 561 -21.63 8.89 15.12
N PRO A 562 -20.64 8.14 15.64
CA PRO A 562 -19.23 8.32 15.30
C PRO A 562 -18.92 8.23 13.81
N MET A 563 -19.70 7.47 13.04
CA MET A 563 -19.49 7.33 11.60
C MET A 563 -19.66 8.68 10.88
N ARG A 564 -20.41 9.63 11.44
CA ARG A 564 -20.50 10.99 10.90
C ARG A 564 -19.15 11.72 10.93
N LEU A 565 -18.27 11.40 11.89
CA LEU A 565 -16.94 12.01 11.96
C LEU A 565 -16.03 11.59 10.79
N LEU A 566 -16.24 10.40 10.21
CA LEU A 566 -15.56 9.99 8.98
C LEU A 566 -15.89 10.88 7.78
N MET A 567 -17.08 11.48 7.79
CA MET A 567 -17.56 12.38 6.73
C MET A 567 -17.40 13.85 7.11
N SER A 568 -16.94 14.14 8.34
CA SER A 568 -16.76 15.50 8.82
C SER A 568 -15.61 16.18 8.08
N ARG A 569 -15.85 17.42 7.65
CA ARG A 569 -14.84 18.26 6.97
C ARG A 569 -13.94 19.05 7.92
N GLY A 570 -14.19 18.91 9.23
CA GLY A 570 -13.46 19.58 10.30
C GLY A 570 -13.60 18.81 11.61
N GLY A 571 -13.16 19.43 12.70
CA GLY A 571 -13.16 18.86 14.03
C GLY A 571 -11.81 18.32 14.45
N ALA A 572 -11.64 18.23 15.76
CA ALA A 572 -10.44 17.78 16.43
C ALA A 572 -10.83 16.89 17.61
N PRO A 573 -9.96 15.97 18.07
CA PRO A 573 -10.11 15.35 19.37
C PRO A 573 -10.04 16.44 20.44
N HIS A 574 -10.84 16.33 21.51
CA HIS A 574 -10.70 17.24 22.66
C HIS A 574 -9.37 17.00 23.41
N HIS A 575 -8.97 17.93 24.29
CA HIS A 575 -7.67 17.86 24.98
C HIS A 575 -7.44 16.55 25.75
N GLY A 576 -8.42 16.08 26.54
CA GLY A 576 -8.32 14.80 27.24
C GLY A 576 -8.02 13.60 26.33
N PHE A 577 -8.58 13.58 25.12
CA PHE A 577 -8.32 12.53 24.14
C PHE A 577 -6.88 12.60 23.61
N ALA A 578 -6.44 13.78 23.20
CA ALA A 578 -5.07 14.03 22.79
C ALA A 578 -4.05 13.74 23.91
N ALA A 579 -4.41 14.06 25.16
CA ALA A 579 -3.58 13.86 26.33
C ALA A 579 -3.37 12.39 26.65
N LEU A 580 -4.38 11.52 26.46
CA LEU A 580 -4.21 10.08 26.60
C LEU A 580 -3.11 9.57 25.67
N TYR A 581 -3.20 9.85 24.37
CA TYR A 581 -2.20 9.35 23.41
C TYR A 581 -0.82 9.99 23.61
N THR A 582 -0.77 11.26 24.00
CA THR A 582 0.48 11.93 24.41
C THR A 582 1.10 11.23 25.61
N TYR A 583 0.30 10.90 26.62
CA TYR A 583 0.74 10.15 27.80
C TYR A 583 1.27 8.76 27.41
N LEU A 584 0.52 8.01 26.61
CA LEU A 584 0.93 6.68 26.15
C LEU A 584 2.28 6.72 25.43
N GLU A 585 2.49 7.70 24.54
CA GLU A 585 3.72 7.77 23.75
C GLU A 585 4.91 8.35 24.53
N LYS A 586 4.70 9.43 25.30
CA LYS A 586 5.79 10.28 25.83
C LYS A 586 6.03 10.17 27.33
N VAL A 587 5.05 9.70 28.10
CA VAL A 587 5.15 9.63 29.58
C VAL A 587 5.18 8.19 30.06
N PHE A 588 4.20 7.38 29.64
CA PHE A 588 4.23 5.95 29.88
C PHE A 588 5.30 5.26 29.02
N GLU A 589 5.55 5.80 27.82
CA GLU A 589 6.48 5.28 26.82
C GLU A 589 6.11 3.86 26.38
N ALA A 590 4.85 3.67 25.98
CA ALA A 590 4.38 2.40 25.44
C ALA A 590 5.26 1.95 24.25
N ASP A 591 5.59 0.66 24.24
CA ASP A 591 6.20 -0.01 23.11
C ASP A 591 5.14 -0.50 22.11
N ALA A 592 3.93 -0.80 22.59
CA ALA A 592 2.77 -1.16 21.78
C ALA A 592 1.47 -0.69 22.42
N VAL A 593 0.47 -0.42 21.57
CA VAL A 593 -0.91 -0.18 21.95
C VAL A 593 -1.77 -1.34 21.46
N VAL A 594 -2.59 -1.88 22.35
CA VAL A 594 -3.61 -2.89 22.04
C VAL A 594 -4.97 -2.29 22.37
N HIS A 595 -5.78 -2.05 21.36
CA HIS A 595 -7.19 -1.73 21.59
C HIS A 595 -7.97 -3.04 21.74
N VAL A 596 -8.79 -3.11 22.80
CA VAL A 596 -9.46 -4.35 23.22
C VAL A 596 -10.95 -4.28 22.91
N GLY A 597 -11.37 -4.89 21.81
CA GLY A 597 -12.77 -4.96 21.37
C GLY A 597 -13.08 -4.18 20.09
N THR A 598 -14.34 -4.17 19.67
CA THR A 598 -14.76 -3.50 18.42
C THR A 598 -15.28 -2.08 18.69
N HIS A 599 -15.13 -1.16 17.74
CA HIS A 599 -15.62 0.24 17.77
C HIS A 599 -14.86 1.21 18.70
N GLY A 600 -13.53 1.22 18.64
CA GLY A 600 -12.79 2.31 19.30
C GLY A 600 -12.99 3.61 18.55
N SER A 601 -12.61 4.72 19.18
CA SER A 601 -12.89 6.04 18.62
C SER A 601 -11.76 6.60 17.74
N LEU A 602 -10.57 6.01 17.81
CA LEU A 602 -9.36 6.53 17.18
C LEU A 602 -9.47 6.53 15.65
N GLU A 603 -9.94 5.42 15.09
CA GLU A 603 -10.04 5.20 13.64
C GLU A 603 -11.08 6.13 12.98
N PHE A 604 -12.06 6.61 13.74
CA PHE A 604 -13.12 7.50 13.25
C PHE A 604 -12.79 8.99 13.39
N MET A 605 -11.67 9.35 14.03
CA MET A 605 -11.26 10.75 14.18
C MET A 605 -11.04 11.43 12.82
N PRO A 606 -11.30 12.75 12.68
CA PRO A 606 -11.32 13.41 11.37
C PRO A 606 -10.01 13.30 10.56
N GLY A 607 -10.12 13.21 9.24
CA GLY A 607 -8.99 13.05 8.32
C GLY A 607 -9.34 12.17 7.11
N LYS A 608 -8.35 11.94 6.23
CA LYS A 608 -8.49 11.18 4.97
C LYS A 608 -8.98 9.75 5.22
N GLN A 609 -9.81 9.21 4.34
CA GLN A 609 -10.37 7.85 4.49
C GLN A 609 -9.31 6.75 4.37
N VAL A 610 -8.33 6.93 3.50
CA VAL A 610 -7.21 6.01 3.28
C VAL A 610 -5.98 6.76 2.76
N GLY A 611 -4.78 6.27 3.05
CA GLY A 611 -3.53 6.94 2.68
C GLY A 611 -3.38 8.27 3.42
N LEU A 612 -3.35 8.18 4.75
CA LEU A 612 -3.33 9.36 5.63
C LEU A 612 -2.08 10.21 5.43
N SER A 613 -2.26 11.51 5.66
CA SER A 613 -1.19 12.50 5.80
C SER A 613 -0.88 12.80 7.27
N GLY A 614 0.22 13.50 7.55
CA GLY A 614 0.55 13.99 8.90
C GLY A 614 -0.46 15.00 9.48
N GLU A 615 -1.46 15.41 8.71
CA GLU A 615 -2.56 16.26 9.17
C GLU A 615 -3.78 15.48 9.68
N CYS A 616 -3.83 14.16 9.42
CA CYS A 616 -4.96 13.33 9.83
C CYS A 616 -4.87 12.98 11.32
N TRP A 617 -5.95 13.17 12.07
CA TRP A 617 -5.96 12.92 13.51
C TRP A 617 -5.59 11.48 13.90
N PRO A 618 -6.10 10.42 13.23
CA PRO A 618 -5.69 9.06 13.55
C PRO A 618 -4.17 8.86 13.43
N ASP A 619 -3.52 9.44 12.42
CA ASP A 619 -2.05 9.39 12.22
C ASP A 619 -1.30 10.16 13.32
N ARG A 620 -1.78 11.36 13.66
CA ARG A 620 -1.19 12.20 14.72
C ARG A 620 -1.29 11.57 16.10
N LEU A 621 -2.44 10.96 16.42
CA LEU A 621 -2.75 10.40 17.74
C LEU A 621 -2.02 9.09 17.98
N ILE A 622 -2.07 8.13 17.06
CA ILE A 622 -1.33 6.87 17.23
C ILE A 622 0.17 7.05 17.00
N GLY A 623 0.53 8.03 16.17
CA GLY A 623 1.90 8.41 15.89
C GLY A 623 2.77 7.23 15.45
N GLU A 624 3.82 7.00 16.22
CA GLU A 624 4.83 5.99 15.93
C GLU A 624 4.57 4.64 16.60
N LEU A 625 3.49 4.52 17.38
CA LEU A 625 3.21 3.32 18.17
C LEU A 625 2.74 2.15 17.28
N PRO A 626 3.36 0.96 17.41
CA PRO A 626 2.77 -0.30 16.97
C PRO A 626 1.37 -0.45 17.55
N HIS A 627 0.40 -0.72 16.68
CA HIS A 627 -1.01 -0.79 17.05
C HIS A 627 -1.57 -2.17 16.68
N VAL A 628 -2.00 -2.90 17.69
CA VAL A 628 -2.69 -4.18 17.56
C VAL A 628 -4.14 -3.97 17.98
N TYR A 629 -5.08 -4.62 17.31
CA TYR A 629 -6.49 -4.41 17.57
C TYR A 629 -7.24 -5.74 17.59
N LEU A 630 -7.84 -6.07 18.73
CA LEU A 630 -8.75 -7.21 18.86
C LEU A 630 -10.11 -6.85 18.27
N TYR A 631 -10.51 -7.47 17.17
CA TYR A 631 -11.69 -7.08 16.40
C TYR A 631 -12.63 -8.28 16.17
N SER A 632 -13.94 -8.07 16.14
CA SER A 632 -14.88 -9.17 15.88
C SER A 632 -14.76 -9.70 14.45
N VAL A 633 -14.79 -11.03 14.27
CA VAL A 633 -14.75 -11.67 12.95
C VAL A 633 -15.95 -11.32 12.07
N ASN A 634 -17.09 -10.97 12.67
CA ASN A 634 -18.31 -10.62 11.93
C ASN A 634 -18.37 -9.15 11.44
N ASN A 635 -17.37 -8.32 11.78
CA ASN A 635 -17.33 -6.90 11.41
C ASN A 635 -16.08 -6.53 10.57
N PRO A 636 -15.90 -7.13 9.37
CA PRO A 636 -14.74 -6.88 8.53
C PRO A 636 -14.72 -5.47 7.92
N SER A 637 -15.90 -4.85 7.72
CA SER A 637 -16.01 -3.51 7.11
C SER A 637 -15.36 -2.45 7.98
N GLU A 638 -15.72 -2.38 9.27
CA GLU A 638 -15.10 -1.40 10.17
C GLU A 638 -13.68 -1.80 10.58
N GLY A 639 -13.39 -3.11 10.70
CA GLY A 639 -12.01 -3.56 10.89
C GLY A 639 -11.09 -3.02 9.79
N SER A 640 -11.56 -2.97 8.54
CA SER A 640 -10.80 -2.37 7.44
C SER A 640 -10.55 -0.87 7.64
N ILE A 641 -11.49 -0.14 8.26
CA ILE A 641 -11.30 1.27 8.63
C ILE A 641 -10.19 1.40 9.66
N ALA A 642 -10.20 0.56 10.71
CA ALA A 642 -9.15 0.53 11.73
C ALA A 642 -7.76 0.23 11.11
N ARG A 643 -7.64 -0.75 10.21
CA ARG A 643 -6.37 -1.04 9.48
C ARG A 643 -5.86 0.17 8.71
N ARG A 644 -6.74 0.83 7.96
CA ARG A 644 -6.37 1.90 7.01
C ARG A 644 -6.15 3.26 7.67
N ARG A 645 -6.82 3.53 8.79
CA ARG A 645 -6.77 4.82 9.48
C ARG A 645 -5.94 4.82 10.75
N SER A 646 -5.84 3.70 11.47
CA SER A 646 -5.07 3.63 12.72
C SER A 646 -3.81 2.76 12.63
N TYR A 647 -3.52 2.23 11.44
CA TYR A 647 -2.40 1.31 11.19
C TYR A 647 -2.47 0.02 12.02
N ALA A 648 -3.69 -0.37 12.41
CA ALA A 648 -3.92 -1.54 13.25
C ALA A 648 -3.57 -2.84 12.53
N GLY A 649 -2.83 -3.71 13.20
CA GLY A 649 -2.81 -5.15 12.92
C GLY A 649 -4.00 -5.81 13.62
N LEU A 650 -4.98 -6.29 12.86
CA LEU A 650 -6.17 -6.92 13.44
C LEU A 650 -5.88 -8.36 13.85
N VAL A 651 -6.36 -8.72 15.03
CA VAL A 651 -6.45 -10.10 15.52
C VAL A 651 -7.93 -10.37 15.80
N SER A 652 -8.51 -11.29 15.05
CA SER A 652 -9.96 -11.54 15.13
C SER A 652 -10.33 -12.39 16.34
N TYR A 653 -11.44 -12.06 17.00
CA TYR A 653 -12.11 -12.94 17.96
C TYR A 653 -13.45 -13.45 17.41
N LEU A 654 -13.89 -14.61 17.89
CA LEU A 654 -15.14 -15.24 17.50
C LEU A 654 -16.31 -14.58 18.24
N THR A 655 -17.47 -14.46 17.58
CA THR A 655 -18.72 -14.10 18.26
C THR A 655 -19.13 -15.21 19.24
N PRO A 656 -19.97 -14.91 20.25
CA PRO A 656 -20.59 -15.92 21.08
C PRO A 656 -21.24 -17.03 20.23
N PRO A 657 -21.26 -18.27 20.73
CA PRO A 657 -22.01 -19.33 20.08
C PRO A 657 -23.48 -18.92 19.98
N VAL A 658 -24.04 -19.02 18.78
CA VAL A 658 -25.45 -18.70 18.54
C VAL A 658 -26.29 -19.88 19.02
N GLU A 659 -27.31 -19.59 19.81
CA GLU A 659 -28.31 -20.57 20.25
C GLU A 659 -29.67 -20.22 19.64
N ASP A 660 -30.51 -21.24 19.44
CA ASP A 660 -31.91 -21.02 19.12
C ASP A 660 -32.56 -20.26 20.28
N ALA A 661 -33.12 -19.08 20.01
CA ALA A 661 -33.79 -18.27 21.03
C ALA A 661 -34.93 -19.00 21.74
N GLY A 662 -35.41 -20.09 21.15
CA GLY A 662 -36.52 -20.89 21.65
C GLY A 662 -37.83 -20.10 21.67
N LEU A 663 -38.82 -20.68 22.33
CA LEU A 663 -40.02 -19.95 22.72
C LEU A 663 -40.03 -19.87 24.25
N TYR A 664 -40.38 -18.71 24.78
CA TYR A 664 -40.46 -18.46 26.21
C TYR A 664 -41.86 -17.99 26.59
N ARG A 665 -42.26 -18.29 27.83
CA ARG A 665 -43.52 -17.84 28.44
C ARG A 665 -44.73 -18.06 27.53
N GLU A 666 -45.46 -17.01 27.18
CA GLU A 666 -46.71 -17.06 26.44
C GLU A 666 -46.53 -17.63 25.03
N LEU A 667 -45.37 -17.39 24.38
CA LEU A 667 -45.05 -17.97 23.08
C LEU A 667 -44.88 -19.49 23.15
N ALA A 668 -44.31 -20.00 24.25
CA ALA A 668 -44.18 -21.44 24.47
C ALA A 668 -45.57 -22.08 24.66
N SER A 669 -46.43 -21.48 25.47
CA SER A 669 -47.81 -21.94 25.63
C SER A 669 -48.62 -21.85 24.34
N LEU A 670 -48.40 -20.83 23.51
CA LEU A 670 -49.06 -20.72 22.21
C LEU A 670 -48.67 -21.89 21.28
N LYS A 671 -47.40 -22.28 21.28
CA LYS A 671 -46.94 -23.48 20.54
C LYS A 671 -47.60 -24.75 21.07
N GLU A 672 -47.76 -24.90 22.39
CA GLU A 672 -48.47 -26.04 22.97
C GLU A 672 -49.93 -26.09 22.52
N LEU A 673 -50.64 -24.96 22.52
CA LEU A 673 -52.02 -24.86 22.02
C LEU A 673 -52.10 -25.23 20.54
N LEU A 674 -51.17 -24.73 19.71
CA LEU A 674 -51.09 -25.08 18.29
C LEU A 674 -50.82 -26.57 18.08
N SER A 675 -49.94 -27.16 18.90
CA SER A 675 -49.66 -28.60 18.87
C SER A 675 -50.88 -29.43 19.27
N ALA A 676 -51.58 -29.04 20.35
CA ALA A 676 -52.82 -29.70 20.78
C ALA A 676 -53.92 -29.58 19.70
N TYR A 677 -54.08 -28.41 19.09
CA TYR A 677 -55.04 -28.19 18.01
C TYR A 677 -54.77 -29.08 16.80
N ARG A 678 -53.51 -29.29 16.43
CA ARG A 678 -53.10 -30.15 15.31
C ARG A 678 -53.27 -31.64 15.60
N GLN A 679 -53.16 -32.05 16.87
CA GLN A 679 -53.28 -33.45 17.30
C GLN A 679 -54.73 -33.87 17.56
N SER A 680 -55.60 -32.93 17.91
CA SER A 680 -57.01 -33.24 18.17
C SER A 680 -57.75 -33.61 16.88
N SER A 681 -58.53 -34.69 16.94
CA SER A 681 -59.44 -35.13 15.88
C SER A 681 -60.92 -34.79 16.18
N ASP A 682 -61.22 -34.25 17.37
CA ASP A 682 -62.57 -33.80 17.75
C ASP A 682 -62.82 -32.37 17.28
N ALA A 683 -63.87 -32.18 16.48
CA ALA A 683 -64.24 -30.88 15.93
C ALA A 683 -64.56 -29.83 17.02
N ARG A 684 -65.18 -30.23 18.14
CA ARG A 684 -65.55 -29.30 19.22
C ARG A 684 -64.35 -28.85 20.04
N GLU A 685 -63.41 -29.75 20.28
CA GLU A 685 -62.16 -29.43 20.96
C GLU A 685 -61.30 -28.49 20.11
N ARG A 686 -61.22 -28.74 18.80
CA ARG A 686 -60.52 -27.87 17.86
C ARG A 686 -61.07 -26.43 17.85
N GLU A 687 -62.39 -26.24 17.85
CA GLU A 687 -62.99 -24.89 17.87
C GLU A 687 -62.61 -24.09 19.14
N ARG A 688 -62.58 -24.76 20.30
CA ARG A 688 -62.13 -24.15 21.58
C ARG A 688 -60.64 -23.83 21.56
N LEU A 689 -59.82 -24.77 21.12
CA LEU A 689 -58.38 -24.58 21.01
C LEU A 689 -58.06 -23.45 20.02
N TYR A 690 -58.79 -23.33 18.91
CA TYR A 690 -58.64 -22.25 17.95
C TYR A 690 -58.95 -20.88 18.57
N SER A 691 -60.05 -20.75 19.31
CA SER A 691 -60.40 -19.50 20.02
C SER A 691 -59.32 -19.12 21.04
N ALA A 692 -58.81 -20.09 21.80
CA ALA A 692 -57.72 -19.87 22.74
C ALA A 692 -56.39 -19.51 22.06
N ILE A 693 -56.12 -20.05 20.86
CA ILE A 693 -54.96 -19.66 20.03
C ILE A 693 -55.10 -18.21 19.56
N GLU A 694 -56.27 -17.80 19.07
CA GLU A 694 -56.51 -16.42 18.60
C GLU A 694 -56.38 -15.41 19.75
N GLU A 695 -56.99 -15.70 20.91
CA GLU A 695 -56.87 -14.85 22.09
C GLU A 695 -55.41 -14.73 22.53
N LYS A 696 -54.68 -15.85 22.58
CA LYS A 696 -53.31 -15.87 23.06
C LYS A 696 -52.33 -15.27 22.05
N ALA A 697 -52.56 -15.45 20.75
CA ALA A 697 -51.81 -14.76 19.69
C ALA A 697 -51.99 -13.24 19.78
N GLY A 698 -53.24 -12.78 19.96
CA GLY A 698 -53.54 -11.37 20.16
C GLY A 698 -52.85 -10.79 21.41
N ALA A 699 -52.81 -11.55 22.51
CA ALA A 699 -52.16 -11.13 23.75
C ALA A 699 -50.62 -11.02 23.65
N VAL A 700 -49.99 -11.76 22.74
CA VAL A 700 -48.54 -11.68 22.48
C VAL A 700 -48.18 -10.84 21.25
N HIS A 701 -49.16 -10.11 20.69
CA HIS A 701 -48.99 -9.24 19.53
C HIS A 701 -48.51 -9.96 18.25
N LEU A 702 -48.98 -11.19 18.02
CA LEU A 702 -48.73 -11.97 16.80
C LEU A 702 -49.87 -11.89 15.79
#